data_AF-A0A979G3F2-F1
#
_entry.id   AF-A0A979G3F2-F1
#
_cell.length_a   1.000
_cell.length_b   1.000
_cell.length_c   1.000
_cell.angle_alpha   90.00
_cell.angle_beta   90.00
_cell.angle_gamma   90.00
#
_symmetry.space_group_name_H-M   'P 1'
#
loop_
_entity.id
_entity.type
_entity.pdbx_description
1 polymer ?
#
loop_
_entity_poly.entity_id
_entity_poly.type
_entity_poly.pdbx_seq_one_letter_code
_entity_poly.pdbx_strand_id
1 'polypeptide(L)'
;MEKYSCFQCPTINDYTDKELEDLCPCCNLPYGFPLEFSPFKIGTIDIIKPLARGFYGATFIGEIPAFGAKMKKVIKIIPVELYRIQNKNFQEECYNHFKLSQNSTHIVQIDPSIYFDNIAVEFANGVTINCHVVGMDFLEGITLKNYLSGDQIIPARQIAQIAIDLVALLQELRTNETYHNDLHPGNIIIEELPSTRKRFNEIDENIKGVAIDLGSLHQKTKSNDPNDRVGDLHWIGRCLSLLSRKITDNADKYGEKDWRLAFLLEEKADFLKPDVIHQRQITYKDFINQIRDTYHQHTNPWQQELTLKSFDDAVNAQSLSPWHVSSLFVDKDNAWTKTISIKGPQVITGMRGCGKTMLLRALEFHARLMPQNSEEKADPSKIIGRITGPSERYVGLYISCVKLLDFNALKGSEYKEIFEPYSKLLLGFAIQAIHSIRHLKDLKPEIVRKDYHAPIANTLASLINGGDELINTTSDYDLENRLKKYLNSLSDGQDTYKINIHPKIAFPQLAETIKKASEVFAQSQIYFLLDDVSTRYLNDSNIIKLISELLFQDEICAFKFTTEAQTLEMVIMAPGSTSQAKIGRDYAIFDLGEQVNRIIHEDHHEGQRFIEDILLKRARYFPLHPKDVKPSQILGDETLISIAENIVKEKKASEKKGLYHGISALTAVCVGDLGDVITLYEFILKESLGNSNYPIDAKIQNACYLKLCNSRLYDLNRRDTRYLDFVESFSDASHHLLIQSAIRKSQGKGDRLRQYTSIFINITHGDKEQQYKQVRKLIDAGIFNLQGGPEASRTNRQGLKPQQQFKLVFRKLYGVNKHIGLSSSDRFELSGEHLEEWLNNPKTGRKILISNLNPISDNEISKLLEETDIGKTSMSISAHEVNKGQLKLFPEEPVVQENIDTTDFSFILEKLPEITLIDPTSYTNISIDIAIVGLGFEDATLYSAREIKKLNPNKVIFIQFNEIGQAAEILKEFEDWEQDRKIIITPDIFHTIVDELEKSCVLCDVTGLPKGVIFDAVRTAYMRNKRFFISLASPDKEYPLDEDVKRFIELNNNNDPSVLFQQMSSMLKGEIGPYSLINLLPHYYNISEPRVLFAFASAKHERLYTLLDERDYEQISVLVTSGNTPRDLLARTSAEFSLRKFHSATVHYLDQQDLKAILEQISKDYYRYFVVNNFPFELGLTGNKIETVAAAIFSSLFKVSQCWYVKPERWDIGRFSQGAKDFRIMQIKSTFANS
;
A
#
# COMPACT_ATOMS: atom_id res chain seq x y z
N MET A 1 -19.81 44.79 0.55
CA MET A 1 -20.79 45.18 -0.48
C MET A 1 -21.76 44.05 -0.77
N GLU A 2 -22.94 44.13 -0.15
CA GLU A 2 -24.10 43.28 -0.42
C GLU A 2 -25.20 44.15 -1.04
N LYS A 3 -26.24 43.52 -1.58
CA LYS A 3 -27.38 44.24 -2.12
C LYS A 3 -28.36 44.53 -0.99
N TYR A 4 -28.88 45.74 -0.92
CA TYR A 4 -29.92 46.11 0.06
C TYR A 4 -30.99 47.00 -0.57
N SER A 5 -32.26 46.70 -0.28
CA SER A 5 -33.36 47.65 -0.50
C SER A 5 -33.59 48.48 0.77
N CYS A 6 -34.06 49.71 0.63
CA CYS A 6 -34.38 50.51 1.81
C CYS A 6 -35.54 49.87 2.56
N PHE A 7 -35.38 49.67 3.86
CA PHE A 7 -36.37 48.96 4.66
C PHE A 7 -37.65 49.79 4.90
N GLN A 8 -37.57 51.14 4.82
CA GLN A 8 -38.74 52.02 4.90
C GLN A 8 -39.32 52.39 3.54
N CYS A 9 -38.46 52.62 2.54
CA CYS A 9 -38.85 53.07 1.21
C CYS A 9 -38.38 52.09 0.12
N PRO A 10 -38.90 50.85 0.10
CA PRO A 10 -38.47 49.85 -0.89
C PRO A 10 -38.88 50.27 -2.30
N THR A 11 -38.01 50.04 -3.28
CA THR A 11 -38.23 50.34 -4.70
C THR A 11 -38.10 49.08 -5.56
N ILE A 12 -38.76 49.07 -6.72
CA ILE A 12 -38.63 48.00 -7.72
C ILE A 12 -37.18 47.97 -8.23
N ASN A 13 -36.58 46.77 -8.20
CA ASN A 13 -35.29 46.47 -8.84
C ASN A 13 -34.06 47.25 -8.34
N ASP A 14 -34.05 47.70 -7.08
CA ASP A 14 -32.84 48.28 -6.49
C ASP A 14 -31.80 47.20 -6.10
N TYR A 15 -31.10 46.68 -7.10
CA TYR A 15 -30.05 45.66 -6.96
C TYR A 15 -28.64 46.25 -6.92
N THR A 16 -28.50 47.54 -6.63
CA THR A 16 -27.20 48.18 -6.49
C THR A 16 -26.53 47.73 -5.20
N ASP A 17 -25.21 47.54 -5.24
CA ASP A 17 -24.39 47.17 -4.10
C ASP A 17 -24.24 48.36 -3.15
N LYS A 18 -24.45 48.12 -1.85
CA LYS A 18 -24.46 49.14 -0.80
C LYS A 18 -23.80 48.61 0.47
N GLU A 19 -23.37 49.52 1.33
CA GLU A 19 -23.00 49.22 2.72
C GLU A 19 -24.17 49.49 3.67
N LEU A 20 -24.16 48.89 4.86
CA LEU A 20 -25.27 49.03 5.82
C LEU A 20 -25.41 50.46 6.33
N GLU A 21 -24.31 51.21 6.36
CA GLU A 21 -24.21 52.60 6.81
C GLU A 21 -24.65 53.60 5.72
N ASP A 22 -24.78 53.16 4.46
CA ASP A 22 -25.23 54.03 3.37
C ASP A 22 -26.64 54.55 3.65
N LEU A 23 -26.90 55.82 3.30
CA LEU A 23 -28.18 56.46 3.57
C LEU A 23 -29.13 56.33 2.37
N CYS A 24 -30.38 55.97 2.63
CA CYS A 24 -31.41 55.98 1.62
C CYS A 24 -31.69 57.42 1.15
N PRO A 25 -31.71 57.70 -0.17
CA PRO A 25 -31.96 59.05 -0.68
C PRO A 25 -33.39 59.57 -0.44
N CYS A 26 -34.34 58.70 -0.07
CA CYS A 26 -35.73 59.08 0.17
C CYS A 26 -36.03 59.40 1.63
N CYS A 27 -35.59 58.55 2.57
CA CYS A 27 -35.89 58.70 3.99
C CYS A 27 -34.68 59.08 4.86
N ASN A 28 -33.48 59.13 4.28
CA ASN A 28 -32.23 59.44 4.97
C ASN A 28 -31.88 58.49 6.14
N LEU A 29 -32.47 57.29 6.17
CA LEU A 29 -32.10 56.23 7.11
C LEU A 29 -31.00 55.33 6.51
N PRO A 30 -30.11 54.78 7.34
CA PRO A 30 -29.13 53.80 6.87
C PRO A 30 -29.81 52.51 6.38
N TYR A 31 -29.25 51.83 5.38
CA TYR A 31 -29.80 50.55 4.89
C TYR A 31 -29.82 49.45 5.97
N GLY A 32 -28.95 49.55 6.98
CA GLY A 32 -28.89 48.73 8.18
C GLY A 32 -29.72 49.21 9.37
N PHE A 33 -30.51 50.29 9.24
CA PHE A 33 -31.22 50.88 10.39
C PHE A 33 -32.07 49.88 11.22
N PRO A 34 -32.71 48.82 10.66
CA PRO A 34 -33.49 47.90 11.47
C PRO A 34 -32.65 47.13 12.50
N LEU A 35 -31.34 46.97 12.26
CA LEU A 35 -30.42 46.36 13.22
C LEU A 35 -29.94 47.38 14.25
N GLU A 36 -29.55 48.57 13.77
CA GLU A 36 -29.07 49.66 14.63
C GLU A 36 -30.14 50.11 15.63
N PHE A 37 -31.38 50.30 15.17
CA PHE A 37 -32.52 50.73 15.96
C PHE A 37 -33.52 49.60 16.17
N SER A 38 -33.03 48.44 16.61
CA SER A 38 -33.84 47.22 16.81
C SER A 38 -35.13 47.48 17.61
N PRO A 39 -36.27 46.86 17.24
CA PRO A 39 -37.49 46.94 18.04
C PRO A 39 -37.28 46.20 19.37
N PHE A 40 -37.85 46.71 20.46
CA PHE A 40 -37.81 46.02 21.76
C PHE A 40 -38.85 44.88 21.85
N LYS A 41 -39.96 45.01 21.11
CA LYS A 41 -41.07 44.07 21.15
C LYS A 41 -41.79 44.04 19.81
N ILE A 42 -42.26 42.86 19.41
CA ILE A 42 -43.12 42.67 18.24
C ILE A 42 -44.31 41.80 18.65
N GLY A 43 -45.51 42.40 18.71
CA GLY A 43 -46.68 41.73 19.24
C GLY A 43 -46.45 41.24 20.69
N THR A 44 -46.48 39.92 20.90
CA THR A 44 -46.22 39.28 22.20
C THR A 44 -44.78 38.86 22.43
N ILE A 45 -43.89 39.10 21.45
CA ILE A 45 -42.52 38.59 21.43
C ILE A 45 -41.55 39.65 21.93
N ASP A 46 -40.77 39.32 22.95
CA ASP A 46 -39.71 40.19 23.46
C ASP A 46 -38.45 40.00 22.61
N ILE A 47 -37.94 41.08 22.01
CA ILE A 47 -36.75 41.01 21.16
C ILE A 47 -35.50 41.15 22.03
N ILE A 48 -34.60 40.18 21.92
CA ILE A 48 -33.38 40.11 22.73
C ILE A 48 -32.24 40.87 22.06
N LYS A 49 -32.01 40.59 20.77
CA LYS A 49 -30.96 41.22 19.97
C LYS A 49 -31.20 41.10 18.46
N PRO A 50 -30.69 42.05 17.66
CA PRO A 50 -30.58 41.88 16.21
C PRO A 50 -29.67 40.71 15.84
N LEU A 51 -29.98 40.07 14.71
CA LEU A 51 -29.20 38.95 14.18
C LEU A 51 -28.57 39.30 12.83
N ALA A 52 -29.36 39.59 11.79
CA ALA A 52 -28.85 39.89 10.46
C ALA A 52 -29.82 40.72 9.60
N ARG A 53 -29.27 41.38 8.57
CA ARG A 53 -30.01 42.12 7.55
C ARG A 53 -29.82 41.41 6.22
N GLY A 54 -30.91 40.96 5.59
CA GLY A 54 -30.88 40.42 4.22
C GLY A 54 -31.21 41.49 3.18
N PHE A 55 -31.42 41.13 1.91
CA PHE A 55 -31.82 42.10 0.88
C PHE A 55 -33.15 42.81 1.22
N TYR A 56 -34.14 42.04 1.70
CA TYR A 56 -35.53 42.48 1.91
C TYR A 56 -35.98 42.60 3.38
N GLY A 57 -35.37 41.84 4.29
CA GLY A 57 -35.83 41.70 5.67
C GLY A 57 -34.74 41.86 6.71
N ALA A 58 -35.14 41.91 7.97
CA ALA A 58 -34.26 41.88 9.13
C ALA A 58 -34.64 40.70 10.04
N THR A 59 -33.65 40.07 10.65
CA THR A 59 -33.84 38.94 11.58
C THR A 59 -33.36 39.29 12.97
N PHE A 60 -34.07 38.79 13.96
CA PHE A 60 -33.82 39.03 15.38
C PHE A 60 -33.91 37.72 16.15
N ILE A 61 -33.30 37.67 17.34
CA ILE A 61 -33.61 36.64 18.33
C ILE A 61 -34.69 37.18 19.26
N GLY A 62 -35.82 36.48 19.33
CA GLY A 62 -36.93 36.79 20.22
C GLY A 62 -37.16 35.71 21.27
N GLU A 63 -37.78 36.10 22.38
CA GLU A 63 -38.21 35.21 23.47
C GLU A 63 -39.74 35.19 23.55
N ILE A 64 -40.30 33.99 23.70
CA ILE A 64 -41.74 33.78 23.85
C ILE A 64 -42.00 32.94 25.10
N PRO A 65 -42.97 33.34 25.95
CA PRO A 65 -43.37 32.54 27.10
C PRO A 65 -44.15 31.30 26.63
N ALA A 66 -43.63 30.11 26.94
CA ALA A 66 -44.28 28.85 26.65
C ALA A 66 -44.12 27.87 27.83
N PHE A 67 -45.24 27.39 28.38
CA PHE A 67 -45.27 26.39 29.46
C PHE A 67 -44.34 26.67 30.66
N GLY A 68 -44.24 27.95 31.07
CA GLY A 68 -43.43 28.36 32.22
C GLY A 68 -41.93 28.53 31.94
N ALA A 69 -41.47 28.29 30.70
CA ALA A 69 -40.12 28.59 30.24
C ALA A 69 -40.14 29.66 29.13
N LYS A 70 -39.02 30.35 28.96
CA LYS A 70 -38.82 31.25 27.82
C LYS A 70 -38.14 30.48 26.70
N MET A 71 -38.78 30.38 25.55
CA MET A 71 -38.20 29.74 24.36
C MET A 71 -37.64 30.79 23.42
N LYS A 72 -36.42 30.58 22.93
CA LYS A 72 -35.80 31.41 21.90
C LYS A 72 -36.34 31.03 20.52
N LYS A 73 -36.62 32.03 19.70
CA LYS A 73 -37.05 31.90 18.30
C LYS A 73 -36.31 32.92 17.44
N VAL A 74 -36.14 32.61 16.16
CA VAL A 74 -35.65 33.58 15.16
C VAL A 74 -36.85 34.27 14.54
N ILE A 75 -36.90 35.60 14.66
CA ILE A 75 -38.00 36.42 14.17
C ILE A 75 -37.54 37.15 12.92
N LYS A 76 -38.13 36.82 11.77
CA LYS A 76 -37.87 37.51 10.49
C LYS A 76 -38.99 38.51 10.24
N ILE A 77 -38.61 39.75 9.97
CA ILE A 77 -39.54 40.82 9.60
C ILE A 77 -39.25 41.35 8.21
N ILE A 78 -40.30 41.65 7.45
CA ILE A 78 -40.20 42.19 6.09
C ILE A 78 -41.28 43.27 5.90
N PRO A 79 -40.97 44.45 5.34
CA PRO A 79 -41.96 45.49 5.10
C PRO A 79 -43.10 45.01 4.18
N VAL A 80 -44.35 45.31 4.54
CA VAL A 80 -45.54 44.91 3.75
C VAL A 80 -45.50 45.52 2.34
N GLU A 81 -45.04 46.78 2.25
CA GLU A 81 -44.97 47.51 0.99
C GLU A 81 -44.10 46.80 -0.06
N LEU A 82 -43.08 46.07 0.38
CA LEU A 82 -42.22 45.31 -0.50
C LEU A 82 -42.97 44.15 -1.20
N TYR A 83 -43.74 43.37 -0.45
CA TYR A 83 -44.53 42.26 -1.03
C TYR A 83 -45.61 42.81 -1.98
N ARG A 84 -46.19 43.96 -1.64
CA ARG A 84 -47.15 44.68 -2.50
C ARG A 84 -46.52 45.08 -3.83
N ILE A 85 -45.33 45.68 -3.79
CA ILE A 85 -44.60 46.14 -4.98
C ILE A 85 -44.10 44.97 -5.84
N GLN A 86 -43.73 43.84 -5.24
CA GLN A 86 -43.26 42.64 -5.95
C GLN A 86 -44.37 41.69 -6.39
N ASN A 87 -45.63 42.00 -6.06
CA ASN A 87 -46.78 41.14 -6.32
C ASN A 87 -46.59 39.70 -5.78
N LYS A 88 -46.09 39.58 -4.55
CA LYS A 88 -45.85 38.30 -3.86
C LYS A 88 -46.89 38.06 -2.76
N ASN A 89 -47.12 36.80 -2.43
CA ASN A 89 -48.02 36.38 -1.34
C ASN A 89 -47.21 35.79 -0.17
N PHE A 90 -47.14 36.52 0.95
CA PHE A 90 -46.40 36.10 2.14
C PHE A 90 -47.01 34.87 2.83
N GLN A 91 -48.35 34.77 2.87
CA GLN A 91 -49.06 33.65 3.47
C GLN A 91 -48.76 32.35 2.74
N GLU A 92 -48.78 32.39 1.40
CA GLU A 92 -48.48 31.24 0.55
C GLU A 92 -47.01 30.79 0.71
N GLU A 93 -46.07 31.73 0.79
CA GLU A 93 -44.65 31.44 1.08
C GLU A 93 -44.47 30.75 2.43
N CYS A 94 -45.07 31.28 3.50
CA CYS A 94 -45.00 30.69 4.84
C CYS A 94 -45.68 29.31 4.89
N TYR A 95 -46.80 29.13 4.20
CA TYR A 95 -47.49 27.85 4.12
C TYR A 95 -46.65 26.79 3.40
N ASN A 96 -46.00 27.16 2.30
CA ASN A 96 -45.12 26.26 1.54
C ASN A 96 -43.89 25.85 2.36
N HIS A 97 -43.26 26.80 3.07
CA HIS A 97 -42.16 26.47 3.99
C HIS A 97 -42.65 25.57 5.13
N PHE A 98 -43.75 25.91 5.80
CA PHE A 98 -44.32 25.07 6.86
C PHE A 98 -44.56 23.63 6.38
N LYS A 99 -45.24 23.47 5.23
CA LYS A 99 -45.53 22.15 4.63
C LYS A 99 -44.25 21.34 4.35
N LEU A 100 -43.21 21.97 3.81
CA LEU A 100 -41.94 21.31 3.56
C LEU A 100 -41.27 20.90 4.87
N SER A 101 -41.19 21.81 5.85
CA SER A 101 -40.51 21.57 7.14
C SER A 101 -41.15 20.46 8.01
N GLN A 102 -42.43 20.13 7.81
CA GLN A 102 -43.09 19.03 8.53
C GLN A 102 -42.59 17.65 8.08
N ASN A 103 -42.16 17.52 6.83
CA ASN A 103 -41.71 16.25 6.24
C ASN A 103 -40.20 16.23 5.97
N SER A 104 -39.48 17.18 6.55
CA SER A 104 -38.05 17.38 6.31
C SER A 104 -37.31 17.46 7.64
N THR A 105 -36.17 16.80 7.70
CA THR A 105 -35.29 16.90 8.86
C THR A 105 -34.23 17.97 8.65
N HIS A 106 -33.86 18.32 7.42
CA HIS A 106 -32.78 19.27 7.11
C HIS A 106 -33.29 20.67 6.77
N ILE A 107 -34.55 20.99 7.10
CA ILE A 107 -35.18 22.30 6.88
C ILE A 107 -35.58 22.90 8.24
N VAL A 108 -35.26 24.17 8.48
CA VAL A 108 -35.68 24.86 9.72
C VAL A 108 -37.20 24.92 9.81
N GLN A 109 -37.75 24.64 11.00
CA GLN A 109 -39.20 24.70 11.21
C GLN A 109 -39.70 26.14 11.37
N ILE A 110 -40.81 26.45 10.69
CA ILE A 110 -41.62 27.64 10.99
C ILE A 110 -42.55 27.32 12.15
N ASP A 111 -42.70 28.28 13.04
CA ASP A 111 -43.69 28.26 14.10
C ASP A 111 -44.97 28.96 13.62
N PRO A 112 -46.05 28.22 13.31
CA PRO A 112 -47.29 28.81 12.79
C PRO A 112 -48.01 29.68 13.84
N SER A 113 -47.64 29.58 15.12
CA SER A 113 -48.18 30.49 16.17
C SER A 113 -47.55 31.88 16.11
N ILE A 114 -46.44 32.03 15.38
CA ILE A 114 -45.70 33.28 15.21
C ILE A 114 -45.81 33.71 13.75
N TYR A 115 -47.02 34.08 13.35
CA TYR A 115 -47.32 34.61 12.03
C TYR A 115 -48.16 35.86 12.17
N PHE A 116 -47.65 36.99 11.68
CA PHE A 116 -48.39 38.24 11.61
C PHE A 116 -48.37 38.77 10.19
N ASP A 117 -49.57 38.88 9.61
CA ASP A 117 -49.77 39.53 8.33
C ASP A 117 -50.09 41.00 8.59
N ASN A 118 -49.16 41.90 8.28
CA ASN A 118 -49.32 43.35 8.44
C ASN A 118 -49.48 43.83 9.90
N ILE A 119 -48.41 43.69 10.70
CA ILE A 119 -48.31 44.25 12.06
C ILE A 119 -47.42 45.49 12.08
N ALA A 120 -47.82 46.52 12.83
CA ALA A 120 -46.99 47.69 13.06
C ALA A 120 -45.80 47.35 13.97
N VAL A 121 -44.58 47.54 13.48
CA VAL A 121 -43.32 47.35 14.22
C VAL A 121 -42.72 48.73 14.51
N GLU A 122 -42.57 49.04 15.80
CA GLU A 122 -41.95 50.27 16.28
C GLU A 122 -40.47 50.04 16.59
N PHE A 123 -39.60 50.79 15.92
CA PHE A 123 -38.14 50.74 16.07
C PHE A 123 -37.68 51.73 17.15
N ALA A 124 -36.48 51.52 17.71
CA ALA A 124 -35.98 52.30 18.84
C ALA A 124 -35.77 53.80 18.53
N ASN A 125 -35.70 54.19 17.25
CA ASN A 125 -35.64 55.58 16.80
C ASN A 125 -37.03 56.24 16.64
N GLY A 126 -38.11 55.55 17.02
CA GLY A 126 -39.50 56.03 16.92
C GLY A 126 -40.12 55.88 15.52
N VAL A 127 -39.42 55.24 14.57
CA VAL A 127 -39.99 54.92 13.26
C VAL A 127 -40.90 53.70 13.38
N THR A 128 -42.10 53.76 12.82
CA THR A 128 -43.04 52.63 12.80
C THR A 128 -43.31 52.18 11.37
N ILE A 129 -43.12 50.90 11.09
CA ILE A 129 -43.33 50.30 9.76
C ILE A 129 -44.21 49.07 9.90
N ASN A 130 -45.19 48.94 8.98
CA ASN A 130 -45.98 47.73 8.87
C ASN A 130 -45.16 46.61 8.23
N CYS A 131 -45.01 45.50 8.94
CA CYS A 131 -44.22 44.35 8.52
C CYS A 131 -45.05 43.07 8.49
N HIS A 132 -44.70 42.18 7.57
CA HIS A 132 -44.93 40.74 7.71
C HIS A 132 -43.91 40.17 8.69
N VAL A 133 -44.36 39.29 9.60
CA VAL A 133 -43.50 38.71 10.63
C VAL A 133 -43.71 37.19 10.68
N VAL A 134 -42.61 36.44 10.70
CA VAL A 134 -42.62 34.98 10.87
C VAL A 134 -41.58 34.55 11.89
N GLY A 135 -41.94 33.60 12.76
CA GLY A 135 -41.04 32.95 13.70
C GLY A 135 -40.56 31.59 13.22
N MET A 136 -39.28 31.32 13.45
CA MET A 136 -38.61 30.04 13.15
C MET A 136 -37.90 29.51 14.39
N ASP A 137 -37.62 28.21 14.40
CA ASP A 137 -36.80 27.60 15.45
C ASP A 137 -35.40 28.21 15.50
N PHE A 138 -34.92 28.44 16.73
CA PHE A 138 -33.56 28.88 16.98
C PHE A 138 -32.64 27.65 17.05
N LEU A 139 -31.65 27.61 16.15
CA LEU A 139 -30.64 26.55 16.09
C LEU A 139 -29.35 27.07 16.74
N GLU A 140 -28.81 26.33 17.70
CA GLU A 140 -27.51 26.63 18.32
C GLU A 140 -26.41 26.18 17.35
N GLY A 141 -25.69 27.13 16.73
CA GLY A 141 -24.66 26.81 15.73
C GLY A 141 -24.20 28.01 14.92
N ILE A 142 -23.37 27.75 13.89
CA ILE A 142 -22.88 28.76 12.94
C ILE A 142 -23.22 28.39 11.50
N THR A 143 -23.21 29.36 10.60
CA THR A 143 -23.43 29.08 9.17
C THR A 143 -22.29 28.25 8.58
N LEU A 144 -22.57 27.43 7.57
CA LEU A 144 -21.57 26.64 6.86
C LEU A 144 -20.51 27.56 6.22
N LYS A 145 -20.89 28.76 5.77
CA LYS A 145 -19.93 29.80 5.33
C LYS A 145 -18.89 30.10 6.41
N ASN A 146 -19.32 30.38 7.64
CA ASN A 146 -18.43 30.71 8.75
C ASN A 146 -17.64 29.49 9.23
N TYR A 147 -18.28 28.32 9.20
CA TYR A 147 -17.67 27.06 9.53
C TYR A 147 -16.51 26.71 8.59
N LEU A 148 -16.69 26.96 7.29
CA LEU A 148 -15.66 26.78 6.26
C LEU A 148 -14.62 27.91 6.21
N SER A 149 -14.92 29.13 6.67
CA SER A 149 -13.93 30.21 6.70
C SER A 149 -13.00 30.16 7.91
N GLY A 150 -13.31 29.35 8.93
CA GLY A 150 -12.46 29.21 10.12
C GLY A 150 -11.10 28.59 9.81
N ASP A 151 -10.07 29.05 10.52
CA ASP A 151 -8.70 28.50 10.50
C ASP A 151 -8.57 27.18 11.29
N GLN A 152 -9.63 26.78 12.00
CA GLN A 152 -9.63 25.54 12.77
C GLN A 152 -9.64 24.31 11.84
N ILE A 153 -8.87 23.30 12.23
CA ILE A 153 -8.85 21.99 11.58
C ILE A 153 -10.19 21.30 11.88
N ILE A 154 -10.96 21.02 10.84
CA ILE A 154 -12.26 20.36 10.96
C ILE A 154 -12.05 18.84 10.94
N PRO A 155 -12.50 18.07 11.95
CA PRO A 155 -12.37 16.62 11.93
C PRO A 155 -13.04 16.00 10.68
N ALA A 156 -12.39 15.03 10.03
CA ALA A 156 -12.93 14.38 8.83
C ALA A 156 -14.31 13.73 9.06
N ARG A 157 -14.57 13.27 10.29
CA ARG A 157 -15.90 12.86 10.78
C ARG A 157 -16.97 13.93 10.53
N GLN A 158 -16.68 15.18 10.89
CA GLN A 158 -17.62 16.29 10.74
C GLN A 158 -17.78 16.65 9.25
N ILE A 159 -16.68 16.63 8.48
CA ILE A 159 -16.71 16.84 7.03
C ILE A 159 -17.61 15.82 6.34
N ALA A 160 -17.44 14.52 6.65
CA ALA A 160 -18.26 13.44 6.10
C ALA A 160 -19.74 13.62 6.48
N GLN A 161 -20.03 13.94 7.74
CA GLN A 161 -21.41 14.14 8.19
C GLN A 161 -22.07 15.33 7.51
N ILE A 162 -21.37 16.47 7.40
CA ILE A 162 -21.90 17.65 6.70
C ILE A 162 -22.17 17.30 5.24
N ALA A 163 -21.27 16.59 4.55
CA ALA A 163 -21.49 16.16 3.18
C ALA A 163 -22.73 15.26 3.04
N ILE A 164 -22.95 14.32 3.96
CA ILE A 164 -24.17 13.49 4.01
C ILE A 164 -25.42 14.36 4.19
N ASP A 165 -25.40 15.28 5.16
CA ASP A 165 -26.54 16.16 5.47
C ASP A 165 -26.89 17.06 4.27
N LEU A 166 -25.89 17.52 3.51
CA LEU A 166 -26.07 18.32 2.29
C LEU A 166 -26.74 17.51 1.15
N VAL A 167 -26.34 16.25 0.96
CA VAL A 167 -26.95 15.36 -0.03
C VAL A 167 -28.36 14.93 0.41
N ALA A 168 -28.56 14.67 1.70
CA ALA A 168 -29.87 14.36 2.28
C ALA A 168 -30.85 15.54 2.13
N LEU A 169 -30.38 16.76 2.35
CA LEU A 169 -31.15 17.98 2.10
C LEU A 169 -31.61 18.09 0.64
N LEU A 170 -30.74 17.82 -0.33
CA LEU A 170 -31.14 17.78 -1.75
C LEU A 170 -32.21 16.71 -1.99
N GLN A 171 -32.03 15.52 -1.42
CA GLN A 171 -32.99 14.45 -1.54
C GLN A 171 -34.37 14.87 -0.98
N GLU A 172 -34.40 15.47 0.21
CA GLU A 172 -35.64 15.97 0.83
C GLU A 172 -36.33 17.02 -0.06
N LEU A 173 -35.59 17.98 -0.62
CA LEU A 173 -36.15 18.98 -1.54
C LEU A 173 -36.75 18.33 -2.80
N ARG A 174 -36.05 17.36 -3.40
CA ARG A 174 -36.49 16.68 -4.63
C ARG A 174 -37.67 15.73 -4.40
N THR A 175 -37.69 15.00 -3.28
CA THR A 175 -38.83 14.16 -2.90
C THR A 175 -40.10 14.99 -2.69
N ASN A 176 -39.95 16.23 -2.22
CA ASN A 176 -41.07 17.18 -2.09
C ASN A 176 -41.33 18.02 -3.37
N GLU A 177 -40.69 17.70 -4.50
CA GLU A 177 -40.84 18.43 -5.78
C GLU A 177 -40.56 19.94 -5.69
N THR A 178 -39.58 20.31 -4.86
CA THR A 178 -39.22 21.72 -4.60
C THR A 178 -37.73 21.99 -4.81
N TYR A 179 -37.42 23.27 -5.03
CA TYR A 179 -36.08 23.82 -5.16
C TYR A 179 -35.94 25.02 -4.22
N HIS A 180 -34.85 25.06 -3.46
CA HIS A 180 -34.56 26.18 -2.56
C HIS A 180 -34.24 27.45 -3.36
N ASN A 181 -33.51 27.29 -4.48
CA ASN A 181 -33.06 28.33 -5.41
C ASN A 181 -32.11 29.39 -4.82
N ASP A 182 -31.60 29.17 -3.61
CA ASP A 182 -30.66 30.09 -2.93
C ASP A 182 -29.84 29.36 -1.85
N LEU A 183 -29.45 28.11 -2.13
CA LEU A 183 -28.85 27.20 -1.15
C LEU A 183 -27.34 27.43 -0.97
N HIS A 184 -26.90 28.68 -0.91
CA HIS A 184 -25.50 29.01 -0.71
C HIS A 184 -25.03 28.71 0.73
N PRO A 185 -23.72 28.58 1.02
CA PRO A 185 -23.21 28.20 2.35
C PRO A 185 -23.68 29.11 3.51
N GLY A 186 -24.06 30.36 3.24
CA GLY A 186 -24.63 31.26 4.26
C GLY A 186 -26.04 30.87 4.74
N ASN A 187 -26.78 30.08 3.96
CA ASN A 187 -28.16 29.66 4.22
C ASN A 187 -28.22 28.21 4.76
N ILE A 188 -27.10 27.68 5.23
CA ILE A 188 -27.02 26.38 5.90
C ILE A 188 -26.40 26.62 7.26
N ILE A 189 -27.05 26.19 8.34
CA ILE A 189 -26.51 26.20 9.70
C ILE A 189 -25.98 24.81 10.03
N ILE A 190 -24.80 24.74 10.64
CA ILE A 190 -24.30 23.55 11.32
C ILE A 190 -24.74 23.64 12.77
N GLU A 191 -25.85 22.96 13.09
CA GLU A 191 -26.45 22.89 14.42
C GLU A 191 -25.62 21.96 15.31
N GLU A 192 -25.29 22.42 16.52
CA GLU A 192 -24.72 21.62 17.59
C GLU A 192 -25.83 20.96 18.42
N LEU A 193 -25.82 19.63 18.47
CA LEU A 193 -26.87 18.85 19.11
C LEU A 193 -26.52 18.57 20.58
N PRO A 194 -27.40 18.91 21.54
CA PRO A 194 -27.22 18.52 22.93
C PRO A 194 -27.29 17.00 23.11
N SER A 195 -26.78 16.49 24.23
CA SER A 195 -26.73 15.04 24.52
C SER A 195 -28.07 14.31 24.41
N THR A 196 -29.18 15.02 24.57
CA THR A 196 -30.56 14.52 24.47
C THR A 196 -31.10 14.40 23.05
N ARG A 197 -30.47 15.04 22.05
CA ARG A 197 -30.90 15.08 20.65
C ARG A 197 -29.88 14.48 19.68
N LYS A 198 -28.95 13.68 20.19
CA LYS A 198 -27.93 13.01 19.35
C LYS A 198 -28.56 12.11 18.30
N ARG A 199 -27.98 12.11 17.10
CA ARG A 199 -28.43 11.28 15.99
C ARG A 199 -27.73 9.94 16.01
N PHE A 200 -28.42 8.90 16.46
CA PHE A 200 -27.89 7.53 16.45
C PHE A 200 -27.65 7.05 15.01
N ASN A 201 -26.52 6.36 14.78
CA ASN A 201 -26.09 5.81 13.48
C ASN A 201 -25.64 6.83 12.42
N GLU A 202 -25.47 8.10 12.80
CA GLU A 202 -24.76 9.10 12.00
C GLU A 202 -23.25 9.04 12.25
N ILE A 203 -22.44 9.47 11.28
CA ILE A 203 -20.98 9.52 11.39
C ILE A 203 -20.57 10.49 12.51
N ASP A 204 -21.21 11.67 12.55
CA ASP A 204 -21.15 12.58 13.69
C ASP A 204 -22.53 12.77 14.35
N GLU A 205 -22.71 12.11 15.50
CA GLU A 205 -23.95 12.16 16.27
C GLU A 205 -24.26 13.54 16.88
N ASN A 206 -23.28 14.47 16.92
CA ASN A 206 -23.37 15.72 17.67
C ASN A 206 -23.63 16.95 16.78
N ILE A 207 -23.61 16.84 15.46
CA ILE A 207 -23.86 17.97 14.56
C ILE A 207 -24.97 17.66 13.57
N LYS A 208 -25.53 18.68 12.92
CA LYS A 208 -26.48 18.55 11.81
C LYS A 208 -26.48 19.76 10.88
N GLY A 209 -26.47 19.54 9.57
CA GLY A 209 -26.71 20.59 8.57
C GLY A 209 -28.20 20.90 8.40
N VAL A 210 -28.60 22.16 8.49
CA VAL A 210 -30.00 22.59 8.33
C VAL A 210 -30.09 23.83 7.45
N ALA A 211 -30.92 23.77 6.40
CA ALA A 211 -31.18 24.92 5.54
C ALA A 211 -32.13 25.93 6.20
N ILE A 212 -31.81 27.20 6.00
CA ILE A 212 -32.58 28.36 6.44
C ILE A 212 -32.90 29.27 5.25
N ASP A 213 -33.80 30.22 5.46
CA ASP A 213 -34.20 31.23 4.46
C ASP A 213 -34.82 30.67 3.16
N LEU A 214 -36.01 30.10 3.29
CA LEU A 214 -36.74 29.47 2.19
C LEU A 214 -37.55 30.46 1.33
N GLY A 215 -37.27 31.77 1.38
CA GLY A 215 -38.06 32.78 0.65
C GLY A 215 -37.96 32.73 -0.88
N SER A 216 -37.07 31.88 -1.41
CA SER A 216 -36.88 31.63 -2.84
C SER A 216 -37.47 30.29 -3.32
N LEU A 217 -38.13 29.53 -2.43
CA LEU A 217 -38.67 28.20 -2.69
C LEU A 217 -39.63 28.19 -3.89
N HIS A 218 -39.43 27.25 -4.81
CA HIS A 218 -40.27 27.13 -6.00
C HIS A 218 -40.28 25.70 -6.54
N GLN A 219 -41.30 25.32 -7.32
CA GLN A 219 -41.40 24.00 -7.98
C GLN A 219 -40.49 23.86 -9.20
N LYS A 220 -40.02 24.97 -9.76
CA LYS A 220 -39.08 25.02 -10.88
C LYS A 220 -37.74 25.56 -10.41
N THR A 221 -36.66 24.96 -10.91
CA THR A 221 -35.31 25.51 -10.75
C THR A 221 -35.21 26.90 -11.38
N LYS A 222 -34.48 27.81 -10.73
CA LYS A 222 -34.10 29.12 -11.28
C LYS A 222 -32.70 29.11 -11.92
N SER A 223 -32.06 27.94 -12.00
CA SER A 223 -30.87 27.77 -12.85
C SER A 223 -31.22 28.12 -14.30
N ASN A 224 -30.45 29.01 -14.93
CA ASN A 224 -30.62 29.49 -16.32
C ASN A 224 -31.64 30.65 -16.53
N ASP A 225 -32.02 31.38 -15.49
CA ASP A 225 -32.67 32.70 -15.62
C ASP A 225 -31.66 33.71 -16.24
N PRO A 226 -32.04 34.71 -17.08
CA PRO A 226 -31.17 35.77 -17.64
C PRO A 226 -30.19 36.49 -16.69
N ASN A 227 -30.30 36.27 -15.38
CA ASN A 227 -29.40 36.78 -14.34
C ASN A 227 -28.30 35.79 -13.92
N ASP A 228 -28.13 34.67 -14.65
CA ASP A 228 -27.07 33.68 -14.45
C ASP A 228 -27.05 33.06 -13.03
N ARG A 229 -28.24 32.78 -12.48
CA ARG A 229 -28.38 32.26 -11.12
C ARG A 229 -27.93 30.81 -11.01
N VAL A 230 -27.14 30.54 -9.96
CA VAL A 230 -26.64 29.22 -9.58
C VAL A 230 -27.71 28.43 -8.82
N GLY A 231 -28.06 27.23 -9.28
CA GLY A 231 -29.05 26.36 -8.61
C GLY A 231 -28.51 25.52 -7.46
N ASP A 232 -29.43 24.87 -6.73
CA ASP A 232 -29.13 24.07 -5.52
C ASP A 232 -28.04 23.02 -5.75
N LEU A 233 -28.07 22.30 -6.87
CA LEU A 233 -27.08 21.25 -7.17
C LEU A 233 -25.67 21.81 -7.28
N HIS A 234 -25.51 22.96 -7.96
CA HIS A 234 -24.22 23.60 -8.10
C HIS A 234 -23.72 24.19 -6.78
N TRP A 235 -24.61 24.74 -5.94
CA TRP A 235 -24.22 25.19 -4.61
C TRP A 235 -23.73 24.05 -3.73
N ILE A 236 -24.41 22.91 -3.77
CA ILE A 236 -24.00 21.73 -3.01
C ILE A 236 -22.69 21.16 -3.56
N GLY A 237 -22.54 21.04 -4.89
CA GLY A 237 -21.25 20.69 -5.49
C GLY A 237 -20.12 21.62 -5.03
N ARG A 238 -20.35 22.94 -4.99
CA ARG A 238 -19.38 23.90 -4.45
C ARG A 238 -19.09 23.66 -2.96
N CYS A 239 -20.09 23.36 -2.13
CA CYS A 239 -19.89 23.05 -0.72
C CYS A 239 -19.04 21.79 -0.54
N LEU A 240 -19.31 20.73 -1.30
CA LEU A 240 -18.53 19.49 -1.28
C LEU A 240 -17.07 19.72 -1.69
N SER A 241 -16.83 20.55 -2.71
CA SER A 241 -15.48 20.95 -3.12
C SER A 241 -14.76 21.73 -2.01
N LEU A 242 -15.44 22.66 -1.33
CA LEU A 242 -14.85 23.41 -0.20
C LEU A 242 -14.54 22.50 1.00
N LEU A 243 -15.41 21.52 1.27
CA LEU A 243 -15.21 20.49 2.30
C LEU A 243 -14.01 19.60 1.98
N SER A 244 -13.84 19.21 0.71
CA SER A 244 -12.66 18.48 0.24
C SER A 244 -11.37 19.30 0.43
N ARG A 245 -11.39 20.59 0.05
CA ARG A 245 -10.24 21.50 0.20
C ARG A 245 -9.74 21.66 1.64
N LYS A 246 -10.63 21.57 2.63
CA LYS A 246 -10.22 21.58 4.05
C LYS A 246 -9.23 20.48 4.38
N ILE A 247 -9.34 19.33 3.71
CA ILE A 247 -8.42 18.20 3.85
C ILE A 247 -7.18 18.41 2.99
N THR A 248 -7.35 18.71 1.70
CA THR A 248 -6.23 18.73 0.73
C THR A 248 -5.28 19.91 0.92
N ASP A 249 -5.77 21.08 1.36
CA ASP A 249 -4.94 22.25 1.64
C ASP A 249 -4.09 22.09 2.92
N ASN A 250 -4.45 21.10 3.77
CA ASN A 250 -3.79 20.82 5.04
C ASN A 250 -3.19 19.40 5.06
N ALA A 251 -2.43 19.05 4.02
CA ALA A 251 -1.90 17.71 3.76
C ALA A 251 -1.24 17.01 4.97
N ASP A 252 -0.54 17.76 5.82
CA ASP A 252 0.21 17.25 6.96
C ASP A 252 -0.68 16.99 8.21
N LYS A 253 -1.91 17.51 8.22
CA LYS A 253 -2.85 17.39 9.35
C LYS A 253 -3.84 16.23 9.21
N TYR A 254 -4.02 15.72 7.99
CA TYR A 254 -4.98 14.67 7.68
C TYR A 254 -4.27 13.40 7.21
N GLY A 255 -4.90 12.25 7.52
CA GLY A 255 -4.41 10.94 7.13
C GLY A 255 -4.81 10.58 5.70
N GLU A 256 -4.26 9.48 5.18
CA GLU A 256 -4.60 8.97 3.84
C GLU A 256 -6.10 8.67 3.67
N LYS A 257 -6.74 8.19 4.74
CA LYS A 257 -8.19 7.89 4.78
C LYS A 257 -9.02 9.14 4.49
N ASP A 258 -8.65 10.25 5.11
CA ASP A 258 -9.32 11.53 4.95
C ASP A 258 -9.11 12.07 3.53
N TRP A 259 -7.91 11.86 2.96
CA TRP A 259 -7.63 12.21 1.57
C TRP A 259 -8.49 11.44 0.57
N ARG A 260 -8.78 10.15 0.82
CA ARG A 260 -9.72 9.38 -0.02
C ARG A 260 -11.14 9.93 0.06
N LEU A 261 -11.60 10.30 1.26
CA LEU A 261 -12.86 11.02 1.42
C LEU A 261 -12.85 12.34 0.63
N ALA A 262 -11.77 13.13 0.72
CA ALA A 262 -11.64 14.38 -0.03
C ALA A 262 -11.75 14.15 -1.54
N PHE A 263 -11.09 13.12 -2.07
CA PHE A 263 -11.18 12.73 -3.49
C PHE A 263 -12.60 12.34 -3.89
N LEU A 264 -13.31 11.54 -3.08
CA LEU A 264 -14.71 11.21 -3.33
C LEU A 264 -15.58 12.48 -3.36
N LEU A 265 -15.45 13.36 -2.36
CA LEU A 265 -16.26 14.57 -2.28
C LEU A 265 -16.05 15.49 -3.48
N GLU A 266 -14.82 15.57 -3.98
CA GLU A 266 -14.47 16.38 -5.15
C GLU A 266 -14.95 15.74 -6.46
N GLU A 267 -14.72 14.45 -6.68
CA GLU A 267 -15.24 13.70 -7.83
C GLU A 267 -16.77 13.86 -7.94
N LYS A 268 -17.45 13.78 -6.80
CA LYS A 268 -18.91 13.92 -6.76
C LYS A 268 -19.37 15.37 -6.84
N ALA A 269 -18.57 16.33 -6.39
CA ALA A 269 -18.82 17.74 -6.64
C ALA A 269 -18.84 18.03 -8.15
N ASP A 270 -17.91 17.44 -8.90
CA ASP A 270 -17.83 17.57 -10.35
C ASP A 270 -19.01 16.88 -11.06
N PHE A 271 -19.42 15.69 -10.58
CA PHE A 271 -20.63 15.02 -11.07
C PHE A 271 -21.92 15.86 -10.90
N LEU A 272 -21.97 16.73 -9.90
CA LEU A 272 -23.12 17.62 -9.66
C LEU A 272 -23.10 18.90 -10.53
N LYS A 273 -22.02 19.18 -11.27
CA LYS A 273 -21.95 20.28 -12.24
C LYS A 273 -22.62 19.86 -13.56
N PRO A 274 -23.34 20.76 -14.25
CA PRO A 274 -23.90 20.43 -15.56
C PRO A 274 -22.80 20.50 -16.64
N ASP A 275 -22.49 19.35 -17.24
CA ASP A 275 -22.71 19.08 -18.66
C ASP A 275 -22.48 17.60 -18.98
N VAL A 276 -23.40 17.02 -19.77
CA VAL A 276 -23.33 15.79 -20.60
C VAL A 276 -24.55 14.87 -20.38
N ILE A 277 -25.35 14.80 -21.45
CA ILE A 277 -26.66 14.12 -21.62
C ILE A 277 -26.58 12.57 -21.48
N HIS A 278 -25.42 12.00 -21.13
CA HIS A 278 -25.15 10.56 -21.18
C HIS A 278 -24.57 9.95 -19.89
N GLN A 279 -24.57 10.67 -18.77
CA GLN A 279 -24.10 10.10 -17.50
C GLN A 279 -25.18 9.26 -16.79
N ARG A 280 -24.76 8.12 -16.24
CA ARG A 280 -25.59 7.20 -15.45
C ARG A 280 -26.07 7.93 -14.19
N GLN A 281 -27.38 8.08 -13.99
CA GLN A 281 -27.92 8.76 -12.80
C GLN A 281 -27.58 7.98 -11.52
N ILE A 282 -26.71 8.55 -10.68
CA ILE A 282 -26.45 8.06 -9.32
C ILE A 282 -27.60 8.53 -8.43
N THR A 283 -28.16 7.66 -7.59
CA THR A 283 -29.20 8.07 -6.64
C THR A 283 -28.58 8.78 -5.43
N TYR A 284 -29.30 9.72 -4.81
CA TYR A 284 -28.82 10.39 -3.58
C TYR A 284 -28.48 9.40 -2.46
N LYS A 285 -29.23 8.29 -2.38
CA LYS A 285 -28.97 7.21 -1.44
C LYS A 285 -27.64 6.50 -1.74
N ASP A 286 -27.36 6.19 -2.99
CA ASP A 286 -26.08 5.58 -3.39
C ASP A 286 -24.92 6.54 -3.10
N PHE A 287 -25.12 7.84 -3.27
CA PHE A 287 -24.10 8.83 -2.96
C PHE A 287 -23.85 8.93 -1.43
N ILE A 288 -24.90 9.02 -0.60
CA ILE A 288 -24.76 8.96 0.85
C ILE A 288 -24.07 7.65 1.27
N ASN A 289 -24.45 6.53 0.68
CA ASN A 289 -23.80 5.24 0.92
C ASN A 289 -22.33 5.28 0.51
N GLN A 290 -21.95 5.86 -0.63
CA GLN A 290 -20.54 5.97 -1.02
C GLN A 290 -19.72 6.85 -0.07
N ILE A 291 -20.29 7.93 0.48
CA ILE A 291 -19.61 8.75 1.50
C ILE A 291 -19.44 7.94 2.79
N ARG A 292 -20.51 7.27 3.23
CA ARG A 292 -20.49 6.37 4.39
C ARG A 292 -19.48 5.25 4.17
N ASP A 293 -19.52 4.58 3.04
CA ASP A 293 -18.62 3.51 2.66
C ASP A 293 -17.20 4.02 2.55
N THR A 294 -16.90 5.18 1.97
CA THR A 294 -15.51 5.67 1.93
C THR A 294 -14.99 6.03 3.31
N TYR A 295 -15.83 6.57 4.17
CA TYR A 295 -15.50 6.84 5.57
C TYR A 295 -15.36 5.55 6.40
N HIS A 296 -16.24 4.56 6.17
CA HIS A 296 -16.38 3.29 6.90
C HIS A 296 -15.67 2.09 6.25
N GLN A 297 -15.15 2.18 5.02
CA GLN A 297 -14.37 1.13 4.35
C GLN A 297 -13.11 0.82 5.15
N HIS A 298 -12.70 1.76 6.00
CA HIS A 298 -11.66 1.61 6.99
C HIS A 298 -12.11 1.08 8.35
N THR A 299 -13.41 0.86 8.54
CA THR A 299 -14.00 0.33 9.77
C THR A 299 -14.49 -1.10 9.55
N ASN A 300 -15.10 -1.42 8.38
CA ASN A 300 -15.68 -2.76 8.11
C ASN A 300 -15.12 -3.46 6.86
N PRO A 301 -13.79 -3.51 6.66
CA PRO A 301 -13.16 -4.00 5.43
C PRO A 301 -13.43 -5.49 5.12
N TRP A 302 -13.95 -6.26 6.09
CA TRP A 302 -14.35 -7.66 5.94
C TRP A 302 -15.64 -7.91 5.13
N GLN A 303 -16.35 -6.86 4.71
CA GLN A 303 -17.54 -7.01 3.86
C GLN A 303 -17.20 -7.10 2.35
N GLN A 304 -15.96 -6.81 1.96
CA GLN A 304 -15.52 -6.91 0.57
C GLN A 304 -15.50 -8.39 0.11
N GLU A 305 -15.90 -8.68 -1.13
CA GLU A 305 -15.74 -10.02 -1.71
C GLU A 305 -14.29 -10.24 -2.18
N LEU A 306 -13.77 -11.45 -1.96
CA LEU A 306 -12.44 -11.81 -2.46
C LEU A 306 -12.49 -11.93 -3.99
N THR A 307 -11.63 -11.18 -4.67
CA THR A 307 -11.36 -11.36 -6.10
C THR A 307 -9.85 -11.39 -6.31
N LEU A 308 -9.36 -12.37 -7.06
CA LEU A 308 -7.95 -12.49 -7.45
C LEU A 308 -7.78 -11.92 -8.87
N LYS A 309 -6.88 -10.95 -9.05
CA LYS A 309 -6.49 -10.38 -10.35
C LYS A 309 -5.51 -11.29 -11.10
N SER A 310 -4.66 -12.01 -10.37
CA SER A 310 -3.77 -13.06 -10.87
C SER A 310 -3.95 -14.34 -10.05
N PHE A 311 -3.49 -15.48 -10.57
CA PHE A 311 -3.63 -16.75 -9.86
C PHE A 311 -2.64 -16.89 -8.71
N ASP A 312 -1.60 -16.04 -8.64
CA ASP A 312 -0.56 -15.93 -7.63
C ASP A 312 -0.79 -14.79 -6.62
N ASP A 313 -1.88 -14.02 -6.76
CA ASP A 313 -2.29 -13.01 -5.79
C ASP A 313 -2.46 -13.58 -4.38
N ALA A 314 -1.91 -12.93 -3.36
CA ALA A 314 -1.87 -13.45 -1.99
C ALA A 314 -1.10 -14.78 -1.79
N VAL A 315 -0.15 -15.12 -2.67
CA VAL A 315 0.92 -16.09 -2.34
C VAL A 315 1.73 -15.59 -1.14
N ASN A 316 2.02 -14.28 -1.09
CA ASN A 316 2.46 -13.65 0.15
C ASN A 316 1.26 -13.52 1.09
N ALA A 317 1.18 -14.42 2.07
CA ALA A 317 0.09 -14.41 3.02
C ALA A 317 0.08 -13.21 3.97
N GLN A 318 1.10 -12.34 3.98
CA GLN A 318 1.06 -11.08 4.72
C GLN A 318 0.21 -10.01 4.02
N SER A 319 -0.05 -10.15 2.71
CA SER A 319 -0.85 -9.20 1.93
C SER A 319 -2.33 -9.56 1.81
N LEU A 320 -2.69 -10.81 2.09
CA LEU A 320 -4.09 -11.23 2.12
C LEU A 320 -4.84 -10.42 3.20
N SER A 321 -6.12 -10.13 3.04
CA SER A 321 -6.88 -9.62 4.19
C SER A 321 -7.29 -10.77 5.11
N PRO A 322 -7.32 -10.59 6.44
CA PRO A 322 -7.46 -11.73 7.36
C PRO A 322 -8.82 -12.44 7.22
N TRP A 323 -9.88 -11.70 6.88
CA TRP A 323 -11.20 -12.26 6.56
C TRP A 323 -11.24 -13.11 5.27
N HIS A 324 -10.21 -13.07 4.43
CA HIS A 324 -10.11 -13.91 3.23
C HIS A 324 -9.28 -15.17 3.42
N VAL A 325 -8.67 -15.35 4.60
CA VAL A 325 -7.79 -16.50 4.88
C VAL A 325 -8.54 -17.81 4.70
N SER A 326 -9.76 -17.96 5.24
CA SER A 326 -10.55 -19.20 5.12
C SER A 326 -10.92 -19.57 3.69
N SER A 327 -11.06 -18.55 2.82
CA SER A 327 -11.37 -18.73 1.40
C SER A 327 -10.25 -19.43 0.64
N LEU A 328 -9.00 -19.25 1.05
CA LEU A 328 -7.81 -19.78 0.34
C LEU A 328 -7.05 -20.87 1.11
N PHE A 329 -7.11 -20.87 2.45
CA PHE A 329 -6.35 -21.80 3.29
C PHE A 329 -6.89 -23.23 3.21
N VAL A 330 -6.03 -24.22 2.99
CA VAL A 330 -6.40 -25.64 2.99
C VAL A 330 -5.85 -26.30 4.25
N ASP A 331 -6.76 -26.63 5.18
CA ASP A 331 -6.49 -27.41 6.40
C ASP A 331 -7.59 -28.45 6.55
N LYS A 332 -7.25 -29.71 6.26
CA LYS A 332 -8.21 -30.83 6.27
C LYS A 332 -8.75 -31.01 7.68
N ASP A 333 -10.08 -30.94 7.82
CA ASP A 333 -10.81 -31.08 9.09
C ASP A 333 -10.37 -30.10 10.21
N ASN A 334 -9.75 -28.97 9.82
CA ASN A 334 -9.12 -28.00 10.73
C ASN A 334 -8.08 -28.63 11.67
N ALA A 335 -7.37 -29.67 11.21
CA ALA A 335 -6.44 -30.45 12.03
C ALA A 335 -5.25 -29.61 12.50
N TRP A 336 -4.67 -28.80 11.61
CA TRP A 336 -3.52 -27.94 11.94
C TRP A 336 -3.96 -26.82 12.88
N THR A 337 -5.06 -26.14 12.55
CA THR A 337 -5.61 -25.02 13.34
C THR A 337 -5.92 -25.46 14.77
N LYS A 338 -6.56 -26.63 14.96
CA LYS A 338 -6.82 -27.19 16.30
C LYS A 338 -5.53 -27.44 17.09
N THR A 339 -4.49 -27.94 16.44
CA THR A 339 -3.20 -28.27 17.07
C THR A 339 -2.49 -27.03 17.58
N ILE A 340 -2.55 -25.92 16.83
CA ILE A 340 -1.91 -24.66 17.21
C ILE A 340 -2.84 -23.73 18.02
N SER A 341 -4.06 -24.15 18.33
CA SER A 341 -5.00 -23.38 19.16
C SER A 341 -4.89 -23.71 20.65
N ILE A 342 -3.98 -24.61 21.04
CA ILE A 342 -3.77 -24.97 22.44
C ILE A 342 -3.21 -23.81 23.27
N LYS A 343 -3.38 -23.91 24.59
CA LYS A 343 -2.91 -22.91 25.55
C LYS A 343 -1.39 -22.86 25.63
N GLY A 344 -0.86 -21.68 25.91
CA GLY A 344 0.56 -21.45 26.18
C GLY A 344 1.40 -21.15 24.93
N PRO A 345 2.68 -20.81 25.12
CA PRO A 345 3.55 -20.39 24.03
C PRO A 345 3.80 -21.50 23.00
N GLN A 346 3.71 -21.16 21.72
CA GLN A 346 4.00 -22.09 20.63
C GLN A 346 4.90 -21.47 19.56
N VAL A 347 5.83 -22.26 19.06
CA VAL A 347 6.65 -21.92 17.90
C VAL A 347 6.24 -22.79 16.72
N ILE A 348 5.81 -22.14 15.65
CA ILE A 348 5.39 -22.75 14.39
C ILE A 348 6.59 -22.71 13.45
N THR A 349 7.13 -23.87 13.11
CA THR A 349 8.27 -24.01 12.21
C THR A 349 7.88 -24.56 10.85
N GLY A 350 8.81 -24.46 9.92
CA GLY A 350 8.67 -25.00 8.58
C GLY A 350 9.51 -24.20 7.60
N MET A 351 9.74 -24.78 6.43
CA MET A 351 10.46 -24.13 5.35
C MET A 351 9.71 -22.92 4.77
N ARG A 352 10.40 -22.15 3.94
CA ARG A 352 9.79 -21.03 3.21
C ARG A 352 8.70 -21.56 2.26
N GLY A 353 7.60 -20.80 2.15
CA GLY A 353 6.51 -21.10 1.23
C GLY A 353 5.58 -22.24 1.63
N CYS A 354 5.76 -22.89 2.79
CA CYS A 354 4.86 -23.97 3.24
C CYS A 354 3.53 -23.49 3.85
N GLY A 355 3.29 -22.18 3.92
CA GLY A 355 2.03 -21.62 4.42
C GLY A 355 2.01 -21.25 5.92
N LYS A 356 3.16 -21.11 6.60
CA LYS A 356 3.24 -20.74 8.03
C LYS A 356 2.42 -19.49 8.37
N THR A 357 2.59 -18.43 7.59
CA THR A 357 1.87 -17.17 7.76
C THR A 357 0.37 -17.36 7.55
N MET A 358 -0.07 -18.11 6.53
CA MET A 358 -1.50 -18.45 6.35
C MET A 358 -2.08 -19.15 7.57
N LEU A 359 -1.37 -20.15 8.09
CA LEU A 359 -1.77 -20.91 9.27
C LEU A 359 -1.85 -20.00 10.52
N LEU A 360 -0.86 -19.13 10.73
CA LEU A 360 -0.88 -18.18 11.84
C LEU A 360 -2.07 -17.21 11.71
N ARG A 361 -2.32 -16.69 10.52
CA ARG A 361 -3.45 -15.77 10.25
C ARG A 361 -4.82 -16.43 10.29
N ALA A 362 -4.91 -17.74 10.11
CA ALA A 362 -6.15 -18.48 10.35
C ALA A 362 -6.58 -18.44 11.85
N LEU A 363 -5.63 -18.17 12.77
CA LEU A 363 -5.94 -17.91 14.17
C LEU A 363 -6.39 -16.47 14.46
N GLU A 364 -6.22 -15.56 13.52
CA GLU A 364 -6.58 -14.16 13.72
C GLU A 364 -8.10 -14.02 13.95
N PHE A 365 -8.48 -13.16 14.88
CA PHE A 365 -9.89 -13.01 15.25
C PHE A 365 -10.77 -12.59 14.06
N HIS A 366 -10.24 -11.74 13.17
CA HIS A 366 -10.92 -11.34 11.93
C HIS A 366 -11.22 -12.51 11.00
N ALA A 367 -10.29 -13.45 10.81
CA ALA A 367 -10.50 -14.64 9.99
C ALA A 367 -11.62 -15.53 10.55
N ARG A 368 -11.70 -15.60 11.88
CA ARG A 368 -12.66 -16.46 12.59
C ARG A 368 -14.06 -15.88 12.66
N LEU A 369 -14.21 -14.56 12.55
CA LEU A 369 -15.52 -13.91 12.43
C LEU A 369 -16.18 -14.11 11.06
N MET A 370 -15.47 -14.68 10.09
CA MET A 370 -16.03 -14.91 8.76
C MET A 370 -16.84 -16.21 8.69
N PRO A 371 -17.96 -16.20 7.94
CA PRO A 371 -18.78 -17.38 7.75
C PRO A 371 -18.00 -18.46 7.00
N GLN A 372 -17.96 -19.67 7.55
CA GLN A 372 -17.23 -20.81 6.99
C GLN A 372 -18.12 -21.71 6.13
N ASN A 373 -19.43 -21.53 6.19
CA ASN A 373 -20.42 -22.34 5.49
C ASN A 373 -21.69 -21.52 5.20
N SER A 374 -22.57 -22.09 4.37
CA SER A 374 -23.82 -21.42 3.94
C SER A 374 -24.76 -21.12 5.10
N GLU A 375 -24.72 -21.91 6.19
CA GLU A 375 -25.56 -21.67 7.36
C GLU A 375 -25.10 -20.47 8.18
N GLU A 376 -23.79 -20.34 8.42
CA GLU A 376 -23.20 -19.17 9.08
C GLU A 376 -23.39 -17.91 8.23
N LYS A 377 -23.37 -18.04 6.90
CA LYS A 377 -23.68 -16.92 5.99
C LYS A 377 -25.13 -16.43 6.12
N ALA A 378 -26.06 -17.33 6.46
CA ALA A 378 -27.47 -16.99 6.65
C ALA A 378 -27.79 -16.48 8.07
N ASP A 379 -27.02 -16.92 9.08
CA ASP A 379 -27.25 -16.58 10.48
C ASP A 379 -25.92 -16.26 11.22
N PRO A 380 -25.58 -14.96 11.37
CA PRO A 380 -24.40 -14.51 12.09
C PRO A 380 -24.31 -14.98 13.55
N SER A 381 -25.42 -15.33 14.20
CA SER A 381 -25.40 -15.81 15.59
C SER A 381 -24.68 -17.16 15.73
N LYS A 382 -24.67 -17.97 14.66
CA LYS A 382 -23.91 -19.23 14.59
C LYS A 382 -22.41 -19.01 14.62
N ILE A 383 -21.93 -17.88 14.08
CA ILE A 383 -20.51 -17.49 14.14
C ILE A 383 -20.12 -17.27 15.61
N ILE A 384 -20.94 -16.53 16.36
CA ILE A 384 -20.73 -16.31 17.80
C ILE A 384 -20.73 -17.64 18.58
N GLY A 385 -21.63 -18.56 18.23
CA GLY A 385 -21.66 -19.91 18.82
C GLY A 385 -20.37 -20.71 18.57
N ARG A 386 -19.81 -20.63 17.35
CA ARG A 386 -18.54 -21.29 17.02
C ARG A 386 -17.36 -20.71 17.79
N ILE A 387 -17.20 -19.39 17.80
CA ILE A 387 -16.04 -18.73 18.44
C ILE A 387 -16.06 -18.81 19.97
N THR A 388 -17.23 -19.02 20.58
CA THR A 388 -17.36 -19.25 22.03
C THR A 388 -17.22 -20.73 22.42
N GLY A 389 -17.20 -21.62 21.42
CA GLY A 389 -17.05 -23.05 21.58
C GLY A 389 -15.67 -23.48 22.11
N PRO A 390 -15.53 -24.69 22.68
CA PRO A 390 -14.32 -25.13 23.37
C PRO A 390 -13.06 -25.18 22.47
N SER A 391 -13.24 -25.50 21.19
CA SER A 391 -12.15 -25.64 20.21
C SER A 391 -11.61 -24.30 19.70
N GLU A 392 -12.31 -23.20 19.98
CA GLU A 392 -12.10 -21.91 19.33
C GLU A 392 -12.13 -20.75 20.35
N ARG A 393 -12.00 -21.04 21.65
CA ARG A 393 -12.13 -20.05 22.72
C ARG A 393 -10.87 -19.18 22.92
N TYR A 394 -10.55 -18.37 21.93
CA TYR A 394 -9.41 -17.43 21.95
C TYR A 394 -9.66 -16.19 21.08
N VAL A 395 -8.85 -15.15 21.25
CA VAL A 395 -8.77 -13.96 20.39
C VAL A 395 -7.35 -13.82 19.88
N GLY A 396 -7.13 -14.07 18.59
CA GLY A 396 -5.83 -13.93 17.95
C GLY A 396 -5.62 -12.51 17.40
N LEU A 397 -4.56 -11.84 17.85
CA LEU A 397 -4.13 -10.51 17.40
C LEU A 397 -2.84 -10.68 16.61
N TYR A 398 -2.78 -10.18 15.38
CA TYR A 398 -1.69 -10.48 14.45
C TYR A 398 -0.75 -9.30 14.20
N ILE A 399 0.56 -9.55 14.22
CA ILE A 399 1.61 -8.61 13.81
C ILE A 399 2.65 -9.33 12.95
N SER A 400 3.08 -8.68 11.86
CA SER A 400 4.30 -9.06 11.13
C SER A 400 5.53 -8.42 11.79
N CYS A 401 6.48 -9.24 12.23
CA CYS A 401 7.72 -8.78 12.85
C CYS A 401 8.53 -7.91 11.87
N VAL A 402 8.57 -8.32 10.60
CA VAL A 402 9.24 -7.63 9.49
C VAL A 402 8.70 -6.24 9.25
N LYS A 403 7.38 -6.12 9.17
CA LYS A 403 6.75 -4.83 8.87
C LYS A 403 6.86 -3.87 10.07
N LEU A 404 6.74 -4.35 11.31
CA LEU A 404 6.64 -3.46 12.48
C LEU A 404 7.98 -3.00 13.04
N LEU A 405 9.00 -3.85 13.06
CA LEU A 405 10.24 -3.56 13.79
C LEU A 405 11.27 -2.75 12.99
N ASP A 406 10.95 -2.42 11.73
CA ASP A 406 11.73 -1.62 10.77
C ASP A 406 13.22 -1.98 10.77
N PHE A 407 13.52 -3.08 10.08
CA PHE A 407 14.85 -3.64 9.96
C PHE A 407 15.69 -2.83 8.97
N ASN A 408 16.08 -1.61 9.35
CA ASN A 408 17.21 -0.91 8.74
C ASN A 408 18.49 -1.69 9.08
N ALA A 409 18.64 -2.85 8.44
CA ALA A 409 19.84 -3.66 8.46
C ALA A 409 20.84 -2.99 7.51
N LEU A 410 22.09 -2.87 7.95
CA LEU A 410 23.26 -2.41 7.20
C LEU A 410 23.56 -0.90 7.32
N LYS A 411 24.37 -0.57 8.34
CA LYS A 411 25.40 0.46 8.19
C LYS A 411 26.74 -0.29 8.03
N GLY A 412 27.08 -0.67 6.81
CA GLY A 412 28.22 -1.56 6.54
C GLY A 412 27.90 -3.04 6.81
N SER A 413 28.84 -3.80 7.38
CA SER A 413 28.78 -5.26 7.55
C SER A 413 28.21 -5.76 8.89
N GLU A 414 27.73 -4.88 9.77
CA GLU A 414 27.22 -5.23 11.11
C GLU A 414 25.73 -4.93 11.28
N TYR A 415 24.98 -5.89 11.82
CA TYR A 415 23.54 -5.78 12.08
C TYR A 415 23.27 -4.99 13.36
N LYS A 416 22.38 -3.98 13.30
CA LYS A 416 21.99 -3.15 14.45
C LYS A 416 21.02 -3.89 15.39
N GLU A 417 21.10 -3.58 16.68
CA GLU A 417 20.08 -3.98 17.67
C GLU A 417 18.72 -3.34 17.32
N ILE A 418 17.62 -4.07 17.50
CA ILE A 418 16.27 -3.52 17.23
C ILE A 418 15.97 -2.43 18.25
N PHE A 419 15.59 -1.24 17.77
CA PHE A 419 15.20 -0.13 18.63
C PHE A 419 13.80 -0.36 19.21
N GLU A 420 13.71 -0.44 20.54
CA GLU A 420 12.48 -0.53 21.34
C GLU A 420 11.42 -1.54 20.84
N PRO A 421 11.79 -2.82 20.58
CA PRO A 421 10.90 -3.79 19.93
C PRO A 421 9.64 -4.09 20.73
N TYR A 422 9.75 -4.18 22.05
CA TYR A 422 8.61 -4.51 22.92
C TYR A 422 7.60 -3.36 23.01
N SER A 423 8.08 -2.11 22.98
CA SER A 423 7.23 -0.92 22.94
C SER A 423 6.43 -0.87 21.64
N LYS A 424 7.09 -1.11 20.50
CA LYS A 424 6.44 -1.21 19.19
C LYS A 424 5.40 -2.33 19.17
N LEU A 425 5.74 -3.53 19.68
CA LEU A 425 4.82 -4.68 19.73
C LEU A 425 3.60 -4.41 20.63
N LEU A 426 3.78 -3.82 21.81
CA LEU A 426 2.68 -3.51 22.73
C LEU A 426 1.67 -2.56 22.07
N LEU A 427 2.16 -1.47 21.46
CA LEU A 427 1.34 -0.51 20.73
C LEU A 427 0.65 -1.16 19.51
N GLY A 428 1.38 -1.97 18.75
CA GLY A 428 0.83 -2.70 17.60
C GLY A 428 -0.31 -3.63 18.00
N PHE A 429 -0.15 -4.41 19.08
CA PHE A 429 -1.18 -5.35 19.51
C PHE A 429 -2.39 -4.62 20.13
N ALA A 430 -2.18 -3.46 20.77
CA ALA A 430 -3.29 -2.61 21.21
C ALA A 430 -4.13 -2.11 20.04
N ILE A 431 -3.50 -1.67 18.94
CA ILE A 431 -4.20 -1.26 17.71
C ILE A 431 -4.99 -2.45 17.13
N GLN A 432 -4.39 -3.63 17.04
CA GLN A 432 -5.07 -4.84 16.56
C GLN A 432 -6.25 -5.26 17.44
N ALA A 433 -6.14 -5.05 18.75
CA ALA A 433 -7.25 -5.29 19.68
C ALA A 433 -8.42 -4.33 19.42
N ILE A 434 -8.15 -3.04 19.20
CA ILE A 434 -9.18 -2.05 18.83
C ILE A 434 -9.89 -2.49 17.55
N HIS A 435 -9.15 -2.90 16.51
CA HIS A 435 -9.72 -3.39 15.25
C HIS A 435 -10.58 -4.65 15.45
N SER A 436 -10.12 -5.61 16.25
CA SER A 436 -10.86 -6.83 16.57
C SER A 436 -12.16 -6.55 17.34
N ILE A 437 -12.14 -5.59 18.28
CA ILE A 437 -13.33 -5.19 19.04
C ILE A 437 -14.33 -4.48 18.13
N ARG A 438 -13.88 -3.62 17.21
CA ARG A 438 -14.75 -3.00 16.20
C ARG A 438 -15.43 -4.05 15.33
N HIS A 439 -14.68 -5.03 14.81
CA HIS A 439 -15.26 -6.11 14.01
C HIS A 439 -16.35 -6.88 14.76
N LEU A 440 -16.14 -7.17 16.05
CA LEU A 440 -17.18 -7.78 16.87
C LEU A 440 -18.39 -6.86 17.06
N LYS A 441 -18.16 -5.56 17.28
CA LYS A 441 -19.21 -4.54 17.44
C LYS A 441 -20.06 -4.42 16.18
N ASP A 442 -19.46 -4.52 15.00
CA ASP A 442 -20.19 -4.48 13.72
C ASP A 442 -21.04 -5.74 13.49
N LEU A 443 -20.59 -6.90 13.99
CA LEU A 443 -21.34 -8.14 13.91
C LEU A 443 -22.50 -8.17 14.93
N LYS A 444 -22.23 -7.73 16.17
CA LYS A 444 -23.18 -7.80 17.29
C LYS A 444 -22.88 -6.69 18.32
N PRO A 445 -23.43 -5.48 18.17
CA PRO A 445 -23.08 -4.33 18.99
C PRO A 445 -23.37 -4.52 20.49
N GLU A 446 -24.41 -5.26 20.84
CA GLU A 446 -24.92 -5.41 22.21
C GLU A 446 -23.99 -6.21 23.14
N ILE A 447 -23.08 -7.01 22.59
CA ILE A 447 -22.12 -7.81 23.38
C ILE A 447 -20.78 -7.07 23.60
N VAL A 448 -20.64 -5.84 23.09
CA VAL A 448 -19.44 -5.01 23.22
C VAL A 448 -19.71 -3.85 24.16
N ARG A 449 -18.80 -3.65 25.12
CA ARG A 449 -18.85 -2.53 26.06
C ARG A 449 -18.66 -1.20 25.33
N LYS A 450 -19.56 -0.23 25.49
CA LYS A 450 -19.53 1.05 24.73
C LYS A 450 -18.25 1.88 24.94
N ASP A 451 -17.72 1.88 26.16
CA ASP A 451 -16.55 2.65 26.61
C ASP A 451 -15.26 1.81 26.65
N TYR A 452 -15.18 0.71 25.88
CA TYR A 452 -14.02 -0.21 25.91
C TYR A 452 -12.66 0.46 25.66
N HIS A 453 -12.63 1.59 24.94
CA HIS A 453 -11.42 2.33 24.62
C HIS A 453 -10.78 2.96 25.87
N ALA A 454 -11.58 3.43 26.84
CA ALA A 454 -11.06 4.12 28.01
C ALA A 454 -10.24 3.21 28.94
N PRO A 455 -10.69 1.98 29.31
CA PRO A 455 -9.85 1.04 30.05
C PRO A 455 -8.54 0.70 29.33
N ILE A 456 -8.58 0.48 28.01
CA ILE A 456 -7.37 0.19 27.21
C ILE A 456 -6.40 1.37 27.27
N ALA A 457 -6.90 2.58 27.06
CA ALA A 457 -6.11 3.81 27.11
C ALA A 457 -5.45 4.02 28.48
N ASN A 458 -6.20 3.81 29.58
CA ASN A 458 -5.69 3.93 30.95
C ASN A 458 -4.61 2.90 31.26
N THR A 459 -4.79 1.64 30.85
CA THR A 459 -3.77 0.60 31.01
C THR A 459 -2.50 0.99 30.24
N LEU A 460 -2.62 1.41 28.98
CA LEU A 460 -1.47 1.82 28.17
C LEU A 460 -0.76 3.07 28.73
N ALA A 461 -1.51 4.06 29.24
CA ALA A 461 -0.95 5.24 29.90
C ALA A 461 -0.05 4.85 31.09
N SER A 462 -0.41 3.80 31.84
CA SER A 462 0.40 3.32 32.96
C SER A 462 1.64 2.52 32.55
N LEU A 463 1.61 1.90 31.36
CA LEU A 463 2.67 1.03 30.85
C LEU A 463 3.74 1.78 30.04
N ILE A 464 3.42 2.96 29.51
CA ILE A 464 4.22 3.69 28.53
C ILE A 464 4.64 5.05 29.09
N ASN A 465 5.93 5.38 28.97
CA ASN A 465 6.43 6.71 29.30
C ASN A 465 5.77 7.79 28.42
N GLY A 466 5.39 8.93 29.02
CA GLY A 466 4.70 10.00 28.29
C GLY A 466 3.28 9.64 27.81
N GLY A 467 2.69 8.57 28.33
CA GLY A 467 1.36 8.08 27.95
C GLY A 467 0.17 8.81 28.59
N ASP A 468 0.41 9.83 29.43
CA ASP A 468 -0.65 10.54 30.17
C ASP A 468 -1.73 11.13 29.27
N GLU A 469 -1.36 11.53 28.04
CA GLU A 469 -2.30 12.06 27.05
C GLU A 469 -3.37 11.03 26.65
N LEU A 470 -3.12 9.73 26.79
CA LEU A 470 -4.08 8.68 26.47
C LEU A 470 -5.29 8.69 27.42
N ILE A 471 -5.15 9.20 28.64
CA ILE A 471 -6.25 9.23 29.63
C ILE A 471 -7.41 10.11 29.14
N ASN A 472 -7.11 11.14 28.34
CA ASN A 472 -8.10 12.08 27.80
C ASN A 472 -8.71 11.60 26.47
N THR A 473 -8.54 10.32 26.13
CA THR A 473 -9.08 9.76 24.90
C THR A 473 -10.61 9.73 24.93
N THR A 474 -11.24 10.25 23.89
CA THR A 474 -12.71 10.42 23.81
C THR A 474 -13.43 9.33 23.02
N SER A 475 -12.70 8.57 22.20
CA SER A 475 -13.25 7.50 21.36
C SER A 475 -12.18 6.46 21.03
N ASP A 476 -12.60 5.32 20.48
CA ASP A 476 -11.70 4.31 19.94
C ASP A 476 -10.87 4.79 18.74
N TYR A 477 -11.40 5.72 17.91
CA TYR A 477 -10.64 6.35 16.82
C TYR A 477 -9.56 7.29 17.33
N ASP A 478 -9.90 8.10 18.35
CA ASP A 478 -8.94 8.98 19.01
C ASP A 478 -7.80 8.14 19.65
N LEU A 479 -8.15 7.01 20.29
CA LEU A 479 -7.15 6.07 20.82
C LEU A 479 -6.22 5.57 19.72
N GLU A 480 -6.78 5.01 18.65
CA GLU A 480 -6.00 4.46 17.53
C GLU A 480 -5.04 5.48 16.93
N ASN A 481 -5.51 6.72 16.70
CA ASN A 481 -4.69 7.78 16.12
C ASN A 481 -3.52 8.17 17.03
N ARG A 482 -3.75 8.26 18.36
CA ARG A 482 -2.68 8.53 19.33
C ARG A 482 -1.66 7.39 19.37
N LEU A 483 -2.12 6.13 19.36
CA LEU A 483 -1.23 4.97 19.35
C LEU A 483 -0.39 4.90 18.06
N LYS A 484 -0.97 5.25 16.90
CA LYS A 484 -0.23 5.37 15.64
C LYS A 484 0.85 6.45 15.71
N LYS A 485 0.54 7.62 16.31
CA LYS A 485 1.52 8.68 16.54
C LYS A 485 2.67 8.19 17.44
N TYR A 486 2.37 7.44 18.50
CA TYR A 486 3.39 6.89 19.39
C TYR A 486 4.28 5.87 18.67
N LEU A 487 3.67 5.01 17.85
CA LEU A 487 4.40 4.03 17.06
C LEU A 487 5.32 4.70 16.02
N ASN A 488 4.86 5.77 15.35
CA ASN A 488 5.66 6.52 14.38
C ASN A 488 6.87 7.18 15.05
N SER A 489 6.67 7.79 16.22
CA SER A 489 7.77 8.37 17.02
C SER A 489 8.85 7.33 17.39
N LEU A 490 8.44 6.12 17.78
CA LEU A 490 9.39 5.01 18.03
C LEU A 490 10.09 4.53 16.75
N SER A 491 9.40 4.56 15.61
CA SER A 491 9.99 4.23 14.30
C SER A 491 11.00 5.28 13.83
N ASP A 492 10.78 6.55 14.16
CA ASP A 492 11.72 7.66 13.94
C ASP A 492 12.96 7.60 14.87
N GLY A 493 13.02 6.61 15.77
CA GLY A 493 14.13 6.43 16.72
C GLY A 493 14.04 7.33 17.96
N GLN A 494 12.87 7.92 18.24
CA GLN A 494 12.64 8.67 19.48
C GLN A 494 12.26 7.70 20.61
N ASP A 495 12.74 7.94 21.82
CA ASP A 495 12.54 7.07 22.99
C ASP A 495 11.40 7.51 23.91
N THR A 496 10.65 8.55 23.52
CA THR A 496 9.58 9.17 24.31
C THR A 496 8.55 8.16 24.83
N TYR A 497 8.09 7.25 23.98
CA TYR A 497 6.96 6.34 24.25
C TYR A 497 7.40 4.90 24.55
N LYS A 498 8.47 4.75 25.32
CA LYS A 498 9.01 3.45 25.73
C LYS A 498 8.19 2.79 26.85
N ILE A 499 8.10 1.46 26.83
CA ILE A 499 7.53 0.69 27.96
C ILE A 499 8.45 0.79 29.19
N ASN A 500 7.88 1.09 30.34
CA ASN A 500 8.63 1.27 31.59
C ASN A 500 8.74 -0.02 32.44
N ILE A 501 8.04 -1.09 32.03
CA ILE A 501 7.95 -2.36 32.75
C ILE A 501 8.32 -3.54 31.85
N HIS A 502 8.64 -4.67 32.46
CA HIS A 502 9.00 -5.91 31.78
C HIS A 502 7.86 -6.43 30.87
N PRO A 503 8.14 -6.94 29.65
CA PRO A 503 7.14 -7.47 28.71
C PRO A 503 6.19 -8.52 29.32
N LYS A 504 6.75 -9.47 30.09
CA LYS A 504 6.00 -10.46 30.88
C LYS A 504 4.91 -9.88 31.79
N ILE A 505 4.96 -8.59 32.15
CA ILE A 505 3.92 -7.94 32.95
C ILE A 505 3.03 -7.06 32.06
N ALA A 506 3.62 -6.29 31.14
CA ALA A 506 2.88 -5.39 30.25
C ALA A 506 1.83 -6.12 29.38
N PHE A 507 2.22 -7.25 28.76
CA PHE A 507 1.33 -7.99 27.86
C PHE A 507 0.15 -8.66 28.56
N PRO A 508 0.31 -9.32 29.73
CA PRO A 508 -0.83 -9.79 30.51
C PRO A 508 -1.79 -8.67 30.95
N GLN A 509 -1.29 -7.50 31.37
CA GLN A 509 -2.16 -6.37 31.76
C GLN A 509 -2.98 -5.84 30.57
N LEU A 510 -2.35 -5.73 29.38
CA LEU A 510 -3.06 -5.39 28.16
C LEU A 510 -4.13 -6.45 27.83
N ALA A 511 -3.76 -7.74 27.88
CA ALA A 511 -4.67 -8.85 27.60
C ALA A 511 -5.89 -8.87 28.56
N GLU A 512 -5.66 -8.68 29.86
CA GLU A 512 -6.74 -8.61 30.85
C GLU A 512 -7.70 -7.46 30.56
N THR A 513 -7.18 -6.34 30.10
CA THR A 513 -7.99 -5.17 29.73
C THR A 513 -8.81 -5.45 28.47
N ILE A 514 -8.21 -6.07 27.45
CA ILE A 514 -8.91 -6.48 26.22
C ILE A 514 -10.07 -7.43 26.54
N LYS A 515 -9.87 -8.39 27.45
CA LYS A 515 -10.93 -9.31 27.88
C LYS A 515 -12.16 -8.62 28.47
N LYS A 516 -12.00 -7.44 29.05
CA LYS A 516 -13.10 -6.63 29.64
C LYS A 516 -13.90 -5.86 28.59
N ALA A 517 -13.51 -5.90 27.31
CA ALA A 517 -14.20 -5.18 26.23
C ALA A 517 -15.49 -5.87 25.75
N SER A 518 -15.64 -7.19 25.94
CA SER A 518 -16.82 -7.95 25.50
C SER A 518 -17.01 -9.24 26.32
N GLU A 519 -18.25 -9.70 26.45
CA GLU A 519 -18.58 -11.00 27.05
C GLU A 519 -17.91 -12.18 26.35
N VAL A 520 -17.76 -12.11 25.02
CA VAL A 520 -17.06 -13.13 24.22
C VAL A 520 -15.57 -13.18 24.60
N PHE A 521 -14.98 -12.01 24.86
CA PHE A 521 -13.56 -11.89 25.16
C PHE A 521 -13.26 -12.31 26.61
N ALA A 522 -14.19 -12.05 27.53
CA ALA A 522 -14.04 -12.40 28.95
C ALA A 522 -13.70 -13.89 29.17
N GLN A 523 -14.24 -14.78 28.35
CA GLN A 523 -14.00 -16.22 28.43
C GLN A 523 -12.84 -16.71 27.55
N SER A 524 -12.28 -15.85 26.71
CA SER A 524 -11.26 -16.19 25.72
C SER A 524 -9.83 -16.02 26.26
N GLN A 525 -8.89 -16.78 25.70
CA GLN A 525 -7.46 -16.52 25.86
C GLN A 525 -6.99 -15.54 24.78
N ILE A 526 -6.11 -14.59 25.10
CA ILE A 526 -5.55 -13.66 24.12
C ILE A 526 -4.28 -14.28 23.51
N TYR A 527 -4.26 -14.48 22.19
CA TYR A 527 -3.07 -14.94 21.47
C TYR A 527 -2.41 -13.78 20.74
N PHE A 528 -1.19 -13.45 21.14
CA PHE A 528 -0.33 -12.52 20.42
C PHE A 528 0.41 -13.29 19.33
N LEU A 529 -0.03 -13.12 18.09
CA LEU A 529 0.46 -13.83 16.91
C LEU A 529 1.56 -12.98 16.27
N LEU A 530 2.81 -13.46 16.28
CA LEU A 530 3.95 -12.74 15.73
C LEU A 530 4.59 -13.52 14.57
N ASP A 531 4.50 -12.95 13.37
CA ASP A 531 4.94 -13.62 12.13
C ASP A 531 6.40 -13.31 11.78
N ASP A 532 7.08 -14.29 11.21
CA ASP A 532 8.38 -14.24 10.52
C ASP A 532 9.55 -13.77 11.41
N VAL A 533 9.67 -14.37 12.61
CA VAL A 533 10.82 -14.19 13.50
C VAL A 533 11.97 -15.09 13.06
N SER A 534 12.61 -14.76 11.95
CA SER A 534 13.60 -15.63 11.27
C SER A 534 14.93 -14.93 10.99
N THR A 535 15.98 -15.72 10.75
CA THR A 535 17.32 -15.21 10.43
C THR A 535 17.45 -14.48 9.10
N ARG A 536 16.37 -14.49 8.31
CA ARG A 536 16.30 -13.73 7.07
C ARG A 536 16.31 -12.22 7.31
N TYR A 537 15.70 -11.77 8.41
CA TYR A 537 15.54 -10.35 8.70
C TYR A 537 16.19 -9.93 10.01
N LEU A 538 16.40 -10.89 10.91
CA LEU A 538 16.97 -10.66 12.22
C LEU A 538 18.30 -11.37 12.35
N ASN A 539 19.28 -10.71 12.96
CA ASN A 539 20.49 -11.41 13.39
C ASN A 539 20.19 -12.39 14.54
N ASP A 540 21.10 -13.33 14.74
CA ASP A 540 20.93 -14.37 15.77
C ASP A 540 20.67 -13.77 17.17
N SER A 541 21.36 -12.69 17.54
CA SER A 541 21.21 -12.05 18.85
C SER A 541 19.84 -11.41 19.07
N ASN A 542 19.28 -10.78 18.05
CA ASN A 542 17.99 -10.12 18.07
C ASN A 542 16.86 -11.14 18.20
N ILE A 543 16.96 -12.28 17.49
CA ILE A 543 16.01 -13.39 17.61
C ILE A 543 16.02 -13.95 19.03
N ILE A 544 17.21 -14.27 19.55
CA ILE A 544 17.35 -14.84 20.90
C ILE A 544 16.74 -13.87 21.93
N LYS A 545 17.09 -12.59 21.87
CA LYS A 545 16.59 -11.58 22.81
C LYS A 545 15.07 -11.41 22.70
N LEU A 546 14.54 -11.29 21.47
CA LEU A 546 13.10 -11.10 21.24
C LEU A 546 12.30 -12.29 21.74
N ILE A 547 12.66 -13.50 21.32
CA ILE A 547 11.93 -14.73 21.67
C ILE A 547 12.04 -15.00 23.17
N SER A 548 13.23 -14.85 23.78
CA SER A 548 13.44 -15.18 25.20
C SER A 548 12.58 -14.32 26.14
N GLU A 549 12.34 -13.05 25.80
CA GLU A 549 11.51 -12.15 26.61
C GLU A 549 9.99 -12.38 26.43
N LEU A 550 9.58 -12.97 25.31
CA LEU A 550 8.17 -13.18 24.98
C LEU A 550 7.69 -14.62 25.25
N LEU A 551 8.59 -15.59 25.44
CA LEU A 551 8.29 -16.98 25.80
C LEU A 551 7.96 -17.16 27.29
N PHE A 552 6.97 -16.42 27.80
CA PHE A 552 6.46 -16.61 29.16
C PHE A 552 5.11 -17.35 29.14
N GLN A 553 4.83 -18.09 30.21
CA GLN A 553 3.53 -18.74 30.43
C GLN A 553 2.61 -17.83 31.24
N ASP A 554 1.36 -17.73 30.80
CA ASP A 554 0.30 -16.98 31.45
C ASP A 554 -1.06 -17.65 31.19
N GLU A 555 -2.01 -17.52 32.12
CA GLU A 555 -3.34 -18.13 32.00
C GLU A 555 -4.27 -17.34 31.06
N ILE A 556 -4.00 -16.04 30.89
CA ILE A 556 -4.83 -15.08 30.18
C ILE A 556 -4.35 -14.89 28.74
N CYS A 557 -3.03 -14.94 28.51
CA CYS A 557 -2.46 -14.75 27.19
C CYS A 557 -1.33 -15.74 26.84
N ALA A 558 -0.98 -15.79 25.56
CA ALA A 558 0.18 -16.53 25.08
C ALA A 558 0.67 -15.95 23.76
N PHE A 559 1.96 -16.10 23.48
CA PHE A 559 2.51 -15.78 22.18
C PHE A 559 2.58 -17.02 21.27
N LYS A 560 2.26 -16.82 19.99
CA LYS A 560 2.47 -17.82 18.93
C LYS A 560 3.32 -17.19 17.84
N PHE A 561 4.47 -17.81 17.56
CA PHE A 561 5.46 -17.27 16.63
C PHE A 561 5.62 -18.17 15.42
N THR A 562 5.86 -17.60 14.24
CA THR A 562 6.40 -18.37 13.11
C THR A 562 7.89 -18.10 12.94
N THR A 563 8.65 -19.15 12.62
CA THR A 563 10.08 -19.06 12.33
C THR A 563 10.50 -20.18 11.37
N GLU A 564 11.75 -20.16 10.92
CA GLU A 564 12.34 -21.25 10.14
C GLU A 564 12.93 -22.31 11.08
N ALA A 565 12.88 -23.60 10.69
CA ALA A 565 13.21 -24.71 11.58
C ALA A 565 14.64 -24.63 12.17
N GLN A 566 15.60 -24.19 11.37
CA GLN A 566 17.00 -23.97 11.76
C GLN A 566 17.18 -22.85 12.79
N THR A 567 16.21 -21.93 12.92
CA THR A 567 16.24 -20.88 13.95
C THR A 567 16.03 -21.46 15.34
N LEU A 568 15.32 -22.58 15.48
CA LEU A 568 15.13 -23.28 16.75
C LEU A 568 16.36 -24.05 17.23
N GLU A 569 17.37 -24.25 16.37
CA GLU A 569 18.65 -24.84 16.78
C GLU A 569 19.50 -23.86 17.60
N MET A 570 19.11 -22.58 17.64
CA MET A 570 19.73 -21.55 18.48
C MET A 570 19.34 -21.74 19.96
N VAL A 571 20.25 -21.38 20.88
CA VAL A 571 19.99 -21.49 22.33
C VAL A 571 18.99 -20.42 22.76
N ILE A 572 17.70 -20.78 22.76
CA ILE A 572 16.62 -19.94 23.32
C ILE A 572 16.71 -19.96 24.84
N MET A 573 16.72 -18.79 25.47
CA MET A 573 16.76 -18.66 26.91
C MET A 573 15.34 -18.61 27.48
N ALA A 574 15.18 -19.11 28.71
CA ALA A 574 13.98 -18.86 29.50
C ALA A 574 13.92 -17.35 29.86
N PRO A 575 12.71 -16.78 30.05
CA PRO A 575 12.56 -15.38 30.42
C PRO A 575 13.39 -15.01 31.66
N GLY A 576 14.19 -13.94 31.59
CA GLY A 576 15.12 -13.54 32.66
C GLY A 576 16.54 -14.14 32.58
N SER A 577 16.88 -14.82 31.47
CA SER A 577 18.25 -15.09 30.99
C SER A 577 19.12 -16.12 31.77
N THR A 578 18.59 -16.86 32.75
CA THR A 578 19.44 -17.74 33.60
C THR A 578 19.53 -19.21 33.16
N SER A 579 18.66 -19.69 32.26
CA SER A 579 18.65 -21.09 31.81
C SER A 579 18.03 -21.24 30.42
N GLN A 580 18.45 -22.26 29.67
CA GLN A 580 17.86 -22.59 28.37
C GLN A 580 16.37 -23.00 28.50
N ALA A 581 15.53 -22.50 27.61
CA ALA A 581 14.11 -22.88 27.52
C ALA A 581 13.97 -24.34 27.06
N LYS A 582 13.05 -25.08 27.67
CA LYS A 582 12.81 -26.51 27.43
C LYS A 582 11.53 -26.72 26.62
N ILE A 583 11.68 -27.38 25.47
CA ILE A 583 10.57 -27.85 24.64
C ILE A 583 9.66 -28.78 25.45
N GLY A 584 8.34 -28.57 25.34
CA GLY A 584 7.29 -29.31 26.04
C GLY A 584 7.05 -28.86 27.48
N ARG A 585 7.99 -28.11 28.08
CA ARG A 585 7.80 -27.49 29.40
C ARG A 585 7.50 -26.01 29.29
N ASP A 586 8.34 -25.25 28.60
CA ASP A 586 8.27 -23.79 28.52
C ASP A 586 7.48 -23.35 27.28
N TYR A 587 7.63 -24.06 26.16
CA TYR A 587 6.91 -23.84 24.89
C TYR A 587 6.72 -25.15 24.11
N ALA A 588 5.76 -25.18 23.18
CA ALA A 588 5.57 -26.30 22.25
C ALA A 588 5.98 -25.93 20.81
N ILE A 589 6.33 -26.94 20.01
CA ILE A 589 6.72 -26.78 18.61
C ILE A 589 5.67 -27.45 17.71
N PHE A 590 5.30 -26.79 16.63
CA PHE A 590 4.51 -27.37 15.54
C PHE A 590 5.22 -27.15 14.21
N ASP A 591 5.71 -28.23 13.60
CA ASP A 591 6.43 -28.16 12.32
C ASP A 591 5.46 -28.35 11.14
N LEU A 592 5.00 -27.23 10.57
CA LEU A 592 4.13 -27.22 9.39
C LEU A 592 4.88 -27.74 8.16
N GLY A 593 6.18 -27.47 8.04
CA GLY A 593 6.99 -27.94 6.92
C GLY A 593 6.98 -29.47 6.82
N GLU A 594 7.14 -30.14 7.96
CA GLU A 594 7.04 -31.60 8.04
C GLU A 594 5.62 -32.09 7.74
N GLN A 595 4.57 -31.43 8.24
CA GLN A 595 3.18 -31.83 7.94
C GLN A 595 2.89 -31.76 6.44
N VAL A 596 3.29 -30.69 5.77
CA VAL A 596 3.10 -30.52 4.31
C VAL A 596 3.91 -31.55 3.55
N ASN A 597 5.18 -31.72 3.90
CA ASN A 597 6.06 -32.72 3.27
C ASN A 597 5.49 -34.14 3.41
N ARG A 598 4.92 -34.47 4.57
CA ARG A 598 4.25 -35.74 4.84
C ARG A 598 3.08 -35.98 3.89
N ILE A 599 2.17 -35.00 3.78
CA ILE A 599 1.01 -35.09 2.89
C ILE A 599 1.43 -35.23 1.43
N ILE A 600 2.46 -34.51 0.98
CA ILE A 600 2.89 -34.52 -0.42
C ILE A 600 3.61 -35.83 -0.80
N HIS A 601 4.39 -36.42 0.12
CA HIS A 601 5.33 -37.50 -0.23
C HIS A 601 5.02 -38.87 0.39
N GLU A 602 4.23 -38.99 1.47
CA GLU A 602 3.87 -40.32 2.01
C GLU A 602 2.82 -41.03 1.16
N ASP A 603 1.76 -40.33 0.76
CA ASP A 603 0.73 -40.84 -0.15
C ASP A 603 0.59 -39.90 -1.35
N HIS A 604 1.00 -40.38 -2.53
CA HIS A 604 0.96 -39.61 -3.77
C HIS A 604 -0.44 -39.12 -4.13
N HIS A 605 -1.48 -39.93 -3.88
CA HIS A 605 -2.85 -39.54 -4.18
C HIS A 605 -3.39 -38.51 -3.19
N GLU A 606 -3.00 -38.59 -1.91
CA GLU A 606 -3.32 -37.54 -0.94
C GLU A 606 -2.60 -36.23 -1.28
N GLY A 607 -1.33 -36.30 -1.67
CA GLY A 607 -0.54 -35.15 -2.13
C GLY A 607 -1.14 -34.46 -3.36
N GLN A 608 -1.53 -35.23 -4.39
CA GLN A 608 -2.20 -34.70 -5.58
C GLN A 608 -3.50 -33.98 -5.22
N ARG A 609 -4.34 -34.58 -4.35
CA ARG A 609 -5.60 -33.97 -3.90
C ARG A 609 -5.36 -32.70 -3.11
N PHE A 610 -4.36 -32.69 -2.22
CA PHE A 610 -4.01 -31.51 -1.45
C PHE A 610 -3.59 -30.33 -2.34
N ILE A 611 -2.72 -30.58 -3.34
CA ILE A 611 -2.34 -29.55 -4.32
C ILE A 611 -3.54 -29.13 -5.17
N GLU A 612 -4.37 -30.06 -5.63
CA GLU A 612 -5.58 -29.75 -6.40
C GLU A 612 -6.57 -28.89 -5.60
N ASP A 613 -6.79 -29.18 -4.32
CA ASP A 613 -7.68 -28.39 -3.44
C ASP A 613 -7.18 -26.95 -3.26
N ILE A 614 -5.87 -26.75 -3.13
CA ILE A 614 -5.26 -25.41 -3.07
C ILE A 614 -5.55 -24.64 -4.37
N LEU A 615 -5.29 -25.26 -5.51
CA LEU A 615 -5.52 -24.65 -6.82
C LEU A 615 -7.02 -24.38 -7.06
N LEU A 616 -7.90 -25.30 -6.65
CA LEU A 616 -9.35 -25.15 -6.79
C LEU A 616 -9.93 -24.02 -5.93
N LYS A 617 -9.46 -23.86 -4.69
CA LYS A 617 -9.89 -22.73 -3.84
C LYS A 617 -9.56 -21.40 -4.50
N ARG A 618 -8.38 -21.27 -5.11
CA ARG A 618 -7.96 -20.06 -5.82
C ARG A 618 -8.73 -19.85 -7.12
N ALA A 619 -8.95 -20.91 -7.90
CA ALA A 619 -9.72 -20.89 -9.14
C ALA A 619 -11.11 -20.26 -8.99
N ARG A 620 -11.79 -20.49 -7.85
CA ARG A 620 -13.11 -19.90 -7.56
C ARG A 620 -13.14 -18.38 -7.56
N TYR A 621 -12.00 -17.75 -7.27
CA TYR A 621 -11.88 -16.30 -7.14
C TYR A 621 -11.06 -15.67 -8.26
N PHE A 622 -10.58 -16.46 -9.23
CA PHE A 622 -9.80 -15.99 -10.36
C PHE A 622 -10.67 -15.97 -11.64
N PRO A 623 -11.08 -14.80 -12.15
CA PRO A 623 -12.05 -14.70 -13.25
C PRO A 623 -11.60 -15.35 -14.57
N LEU A 624 -10.29 -15.41 -14.81
CA LEU A 624 -9.71 -15.99 -16.04
C LEU A 624 -9.51 -17.51 -15.95
N HIS A 625 -9.79 -18.13 -14.80
CA HIS A 625 -9.72 -19.58 -14.69
C HIS A 625 -10.85 -20.25 -15.52
N PRO A 626 -10.59 -21.37 -16.21
CA PRO A 626 -11.62 -22.12 -16.92
C PRO A 626 -12.73 -22.61 -15.97
N LYS A 627 -13.96 -22.11 -16.17
CA LYS A 627 -15.11 -22.45 -15.33
C LYS A 627 -15.39 -23.96 -15.34
N ASP A 628 -15.65 -24.51 -14.15
CA ASP A 628 -16.06 -25.91 -13.92
C ASP A 628 -15.05 -26.99 -14.38
N VAL A 629 -13.79 -26.62 -14.66
CA VAL A 629 -12.71 -27.55 -15.00
C VAL A 629 -11.71 -27.67 -13.85
N LYS A 630 -11.34 -28.90 -13.49
CA LYS A 630 -10.35 -29.13 -12.42
C LYS A 630 -8.91 -28.93 -12.91
N PRO A 631 -7.97 -28.50 -12.03
CA PRO A 631 -6.55 -28.42 -12.35
C PRO A 631 -5.96 -29.72 -12.92
N SER A 632 -6.35 -30.89 -12.41
CA SER A 632 -5.92 -32.19 -12.98
C SER A 632 -6.39 -32.43 -14.41
N GLN A 633 -7.55 -31.89 -14.80
CA GLN A 633 -8.06 -31.98 -16.18
C GLN A 633 -7.32 -31.00 -17.10
N ILE A 634 -6.99 -29.81 -16.59
CA ILE A 634 -6.24 -28.77 -17.33
C ILE A 634 -4.81 -29.24 -17.63
N LEU A 635 -4.13 -29.81 -16.63
CA LEU A 635 -2.73 -30.26 -16.79
C LEU A 635 -2.61 -31.66 -17.39
N GLY A 636 -3.63 -32.50 -17.23
CA GLY A 636 -3.49 -33.94 -17.41
C GLY A 636 -2.62 -34.55 -16.29
N ASP A 637 -2.15 -35.78 -16.51
CA ASP A 637 -1.24 -36.44 -15.58
C ASP A 637 -0.18 -37.25 -16.32
N GLU A 638 0.99 -37.37 -15.69
CA GLU A 638 2.09 -38.23 -16.16
C GLU A 638 2.86 -38.78 -14.96
N THR A 639 3.12 -40.08 -14.99
CA THR A 639 3.73 -40.75 -13.84
C THR A 639 5.19 -40.34 -13.67
N LEU A 640 5.67 -40.22 -12.43
CA LEU A 640 7.09 -39.89 -12.16
C LEU A 640 8.06 -40.93 -12.74
N ILE A 641 7.60 -42.17 -12.93
CA ILE A 641 8.35 -43.24 -13.58
C ILE A 641 8.49 -42.95 -15.08
N SER A 642 7.40 -42.61 -15.76
CA SER A 642 7.41 -42.24 -17.19
C SER A 642 8.31 -41.04 -17.45
N ILE A 643 8.24 -39.99 -16.61
CA ILE A 643 9.14 -38.83 -16.71
C ILE A 643 10.61 -39.27 -16.64
N ALA A 644 10.97 -40.12 -15.66
CA ALA A 644 12.33 -40.62 -15.51
C ALA A 644 12.77 -41.50 -16.71
N GLU A 645 11.85 -42.29 -17.29
CA GLU A 645 12.13 -43.06 -18.50
C GLU A 645 12.32 -42.18 -19.74
N ASN A 646 11.52 -41.12 -19.90
CA ASN A 646 11.59 -40.21 -21.04
C ASN A 646 12.89 -39.38 -21.02
N ILE A 647 13.32 -38.94 -19.83
CA ILE A 647 14.63 -38.29 -19.62
C ILE A 647 15.78 -39.14 -20.17
N VAL A 648 15.71 -40.46 -19.97
CA VAL A 648 16.73 -41.43 -20.40
C VAL A 648 16.63 -41.74 -21.90
N LYS A 649 15.42 -41.78 -22.47
CA LYS A 649 15.16 -42.19 -23.86
C LYS A 649 15.59 -41.14 -24.90
N GLU A 650 15.47 -39.86 -24.62
CA GLU A 650 15.66 -38.79 -25.61
C GLU A 650 17.14 -38.41 -25.82
N LYS A 651 17.69 -38.73 -27.00
CA LYS A 651 19.14 -38.57 -27.30
C LYS A 651 19.53 -37.17 -27.79
N LYS A 652 18.61 -36.35 -28.34
CA LYS A 652 18.91 -34.97 -28.81
C LYS A 652 18.21 -33.91 -27.98
N ALA A 653 18.91 -32.83 -27.64
CA ALA A 653 18.35 -31.69 -26.90
C ALA A 653 17.11 -31.07 -27.57
N SER A 654 17.00 -31.15 -28.92
CA SER A 654 15.82 -30.70 -29.68
C SER A 654 14.58 -31.59 -29.52
N GLU A 655 14.77 -32.84 -29.10
CA GLU A 655 13.73 -33.86 -28.91
C GLU A 655 13.23 -33.88 -27.46
N LYS A 656 13.97 -33.27 -26.51
CA LYS A 656 13.60 -33.10 -25.09
C LYS A 656 12.51 -32.08 -24.83
N LYS A 657 11.42 -32.14 -25.61
CA LYS A 657 10.30 -31.21 -25.54
C LYS A 657 9.10 -31.92 -24.92
N GLY A 658 8.77 -31.54 -23.69
CA GLY A 658 7.61 -32.10 -22.98
C GLY A 658 7.96 -33.18 -21.96
N LEU A 659 9.09 -33.05 -21.24
CA LEU A 659 9.48 -33.99 -20.18
C LEU A 659 8.66 -33.81 -18.91
N TYR A 660 8.54 -32.56 -18.45
CA TYR A 660 7.86 -32.22 -17.21
C TYR A 660 6.45 -31.69 -17.49
N HIS A 661 5.43 -32.49 -17.21
CA HIS A 661 4.02 -32.11 -17.35
C HIS A 661 3.10 -32.92 -16.43
N GLY A 662 1.86 -32.43 -16.26
CA GLY A 662 0.81 -33.11 -15.49
C GLY A 662 0.83 -32.82 -13.99
N ILE A 663 -0.27 -33.18 -13.32
CA ILE A 663 -0.48 -32.91 -11.89
C ILE A 663 0.52 -33.66 -10.98
N SER A 664 0.95 -34.87 -11.36
CA SER A 664 2.00 -35.60 -10.64
C SER A 664 3.35 -34.87 -10.68
N ALA A 665 3.76 -34.33 -11.83
CA ALA A 665 5.00 -33.56 -11.93
C ALA A 665 4.93 -32.29 -11.06
N LEU A 666 3.79 -31.59 -11.09
CA LEU A 666 3.56 -30.38 -10.31
C LEU A 666 3.59 -30.67 -8.80
N THR A 667 3.00 -31.79 -8.40
CA THR A 667 3.02 -32.26 -7.00
C THR A 667 4.44 -32.63 -6.57
N ALA A 668 5.17 -33.38 -7.40
CA ALA A 668 6.49 -33.90 -7.04
C ALA A 668 7.59 -32.84 -6.99
N VAL A 669 7.47 -31.77 -7.77
CA VAL A 669 8.40 -30.62 -7.72
C VAL A 669 8.20 -29.79 -6.45
N CYS A 670 7.02 -29.86 -5.83
CA CYS A 670 6.76 -29.25 -4.54
C CYS A 670 7.50 -30.02 -3.45
N VAL A 671 8.61 -29.45 -2.98
CA VAL A 671 9.34 -29.96 -1.81
C VAL A 671 8.91 -29.17 -0.57
N GLY A 672 7.63 -28.77 -0.49
CA GLY A 672 7.06 -27.99 0.62
C GLY A 672 7.03 -26.46 0.43
N ASP A 673 7.48 -25.92 -0.71
CA ASP A 673 7.19 -24.53 -1.11
C ASP A 673 5.95 -24.54 -2.04
N LEU A 674 4.81 -24.10 -1.51
CA LEU A 674 3.54 -24.03 -2.25
C LEU A 674 3.50 -22.82 -3.20
N GLY A 675 4.34 -21.80 -2.99
CA GLY A 675 4.41 -20.61 -3.83
C GLY A 675 4.88 -20.95 -5.24
N ASP A 676 5.92 -21.78 -5.39
CA ASP A 676 6.38 -22.22 -6.70
C ASP A 676 5.31 -23.02 -7.47
N VAL A 677 4.49 -23.81 -6.78
CA VAL A 677 3.40 -24.57 -7.39
C VAL A 677 2.34 -23.64 -7.98
N ILE A 678 1.93 -22.64 -7.21
CA ILE A 678 0.93 -21.65 -7.63
C ILE A 678 1.46 -20.84 -8.81
N THR A 679 2.69 -20.33 -8.73
CA THR A 679 3.34 -19.56 -9.81
C THR A 679 3.51 -20.40 -11.08
N LEU A 680 3.94 -21.65 -10.95
CA LEU A 680 4.13 -22.52 -12.11
C LEU A 680 2.79 -22.83 -12.79
N TYR A 681 1.74 -23.10 -12.02
CA TYR A 681 0.40 -23.31 -12.55
C TYR A 681 -0.14 -22.08 -13.28
N GLU A 682 0.11 -20.88 -12.75
CA GLU A 682 -0.26 -19.63 -13.41
C GLU A 682 0.47 -19.43 -14.75
N PHE A 683 1.79 -19.68 -14.80
CA PHE A 683 2.54 -19.59 -16.05
C PHE A 683 1.96 -20.51 -17.11
N ILE A 684 1.59 -21.73 -16.72
CA ILE A 684 0.94 -22.69 -17.63
C ILE A 684 -0.40 -22.14 -18.13
N LEU A 685 -1.23 -21.55 -17.26
CA LEU A 685 -2.51 -20.95 -17.65
C LEU A 685 -2.31 -19.77 -18.62
N LYS A 686 -1.42 -18.82 -18.29
CA LYS A 686 -1.15 -17.63 -19.10
C LYS A 686 -0.65 -17.97 -20.51
N GLU A 687 0.29 -18.89 -20.62
CA GLU A 687 0.84 -19.34 -21.91
C GLU A 687 -0.18 -20.17 -22.73
N SER A 688 -1.26 -20.64 -22.08
CA SER A 688 -2.36 -21.38 -22.72
C SER A 688 -3.57 -20.51 -23.09
N LEU A 689 -3.55 -19.21 -22.79
CA LEU A 689 -4.66 -18.28 -23.10
C LEU A 689 -5.00 -18.32 -24.59
N GLY A 690 -6.25 -18.71 -24.90
CA GLY A 690 -6.75 -18.90 -26.27
C GLY A 690 -6.81 -20.35 -26.75
N ASN A 691 -6.35 -21.31 -25.96
CA ASN A 691 -6.40 -22.74 -26.28
C ASN A 691 -7.59 -23.42 -25.57
N SER A 692 -8.59 -23.88 -26.32
CA SER A 692 -9.83 -24.45 -25.76
C SER A 692 -9.76 -25.94 -25.41
N ASN A 693 -8.63 -26.60 -25.72
CA ASN A 693 -8.49 -28.06 -25.58
C ASN A 693 -7.64 -28.40 -24.37
N TYR A 694 -8.25 -29.05 -23.37
CA TYR A 694 -7.56 -29.66 -22.24
C TYR A 694 -7.33 -31.15 -22.47
N PRO A 695 -6.20 -31.73 -22.01
CA PRO A 695 -5.13 -31.08 -21.25
C PRO A 695 -4.20 -30.20 -22.11
N ILE A 696 -3.54 -29.22 -21.48
CA ILE A 696 -2.56 -28.34 -22.13
C ILE A 696 -1.36 -29.17 -22.63
N ASP A 697 -0.87 -28.87 -23.83
CA ASP A 697 0.24 -29.59 -24.45
C ASP A 697 1.49 -29.67 -23.54
N ALA A 698 2.06 -30.88 -23.45
CA ALA A 698 3.22 -31.18 -22.61
C ALA A 698 4.41 -30.26 -22.87
N LYS A 699 4.62 -29.79 -24.12
CA LYS A 699 5.74 -28.91 -24.48
C LYS A 699 5.57 -27.52 -23.86
N ILE A 700 4.35 -27.01 -23.81
CA ILE A 700 4.04 -25.71 -23.18
C ILE A 700 4.29 -25.81 -21.67
N GLN A 701 3.79 -26.87 -21.03
CA GLN A 701 4.02 -27.11 -19.61
C GLN A 701 5.52 -27.18 -19.29
N ASN A 702 6.27 -28.00 -20.03
CA ASN A 702 7.71 -28.16 -19.85
C ASN A 702 8.49 -26.85 -20.04
N ALA A 703 8.09 -26.02 -21.01
CA ALA A 703 8.70 -24.69 -21.19
C ALA A 703 8.49 -23.79 -19.97
N CYS A 704 7.32 -23.86 -19.33
CA CYS A 704 7.04 -23.11 -18.09
C CYS A 704 7.92 -23.58 -16.92
N TYR A 705 8.15 -24.89 -16.77
CA TYR A 705 9.09 -25.43 -15.77
C TYR A 705 10.50 -24.85 -15.96
N LEU A 706 11.01 -24.88 -17.19
CA LEU A 706 12.34 -24.36 -17.51
C LEU A 706 12.44 -22.84 -17.30
N LYS A 707 11.39 -22.10 -17.70
CA LYS A 707 11.29 -20.65 -17.50
C LYS A 707 11.39 -20.28 -16.02
N LEU A 708 10.63 -20.96 -15.15
CA LEU A 708 10.65 -20.71 -13.71
C LEU A 708 11.98 -21.15 -13.07
N CYS A 709 12.52 -22.31 -13.47
CA CYS A 709 13.84 -22.79 -13.03
C CYS A 709 14.93 -21.75 -13.28
N ASN A 710 15.06 -21.26 -14.52
CA ASN A 710 16.08 -20.30 -14.89
C ASN A 710 15.96 -18.97 -14.13
N SER A 711 14.73 -18.51 -13.88
CA SER A 711 14.48 -17.34 -13.03
C SER A 711 15.02 -17.54 -11.61
N ARG A 712 14.78 -18.72 -11.01
CA ARG A 712 15.21 -19.01 -9.63
C ARG A 712 16.72 -19.24 -9.52
N LEU A 713 17.36 -19.82 -10.54
CA LEU A 713 18.81 -20.01 -10.57
C LEU A 713 19.57 -18.68 -10.60
N TYR A 714 19.04 -17.69 -11.33
CA TYR A 714 19.61 -16.35 -11.36
C TYR A 714 19.57 -15.68 -9.98
N ASP A 715 18.43 -15.77 -9.28
CA ASP A 715 18.28 -15.19 -7.93
C ASP A 715 19.32 -15.76 -6.95
N LEU A 716 19.64 -17.05 -7.07
CA LEU A 716 20.70 -17.68 -6.27
C LEU A 716 22.09 -17.16 -6.64
N ASN A 717 22.42 -17.10 -7.92
CA ASN A 717 23.74 -16.71 -8.41
C ASN A 717 24.12 -15.27 -8.01
N ARG A 718 23.14 -14.35 -8.00
CA ARG A 718 23.37 -12.95 -7.58
C ARG A 718 23.72 -12.84 -6.09
N ARG A 719 23.13 -13.70 -5.25
CA ARG A 719 23.39 -13.71 -3.81
C ARG A 719 24.80 -14.20 -3.50
N ASP A 720 25.16 -15.35 -4.07
CA ASP A 720 26.50 -15.94 -3.99
C ASP A 720 26.66 -16.95 -5.13
N THR A 721 27.71 -16.80 -5.95
CA THR A 721 27.98 -17.70 -7.07
C THR A 721 28.19 -19.15 -6.61
N ARG A 722 28.64 -19.36 -5.37
CA ARG A 722 28.77 -20.71 -4.78
C ARG A 722 27.44 -21.46 -4.70
N TYR A 723 26.32 -20.76 -4.53
CA TYR A 723 25.00 -21.39 -4.47
C TYR A 723 24.64 -22.07 -5.79
N LEU A 724 24.98 -21.44 -6.92
CA LEU A 724 24.82 -22.05 -8.24
C LEU A 724 25.70 -23.29 -8.38
N ASP A 725 26.96 -23.22 -7.94
CA ASP A 725 27.89 -24.36 -7.97
C ASP A 725 27.33 -25.58 -7.19
N PHE A 726 26.70 -25.36 -6.03
CA PHE A 726 26.03 -26.44 -5.26
C PHE A 726 24.85 -27.04 -6.02
N VAL A 727 24.02 -26.20 -6.63
CA VAL A 727 22.85 -26.62 -7.39
C VAL A 727 23.25 -27.42 -8.63
N GLU A 728 24.20 -26.92 -9.42
CA GLU A 728 24.68 -27.59 -10.63
C GLU A 728 25.35 -28.91 -10.29
N SER A 729 26.26 -28.92 -9.32
CA SER A 729 26.99 -30.14 -8.93
C SER A 729 26.06 -31.23 -8.39
N PHE A 730 25.04 -30.87 -7.60
CA PHE A 730 24.03 -31.82 -7.10
C PHE A 730 23.15 -32.34 -8.24
N SER A 731 22.68 -31.46 -9.12
CA SER A 731 21.80 -31.81 -10.24
C SER A 731 22.52 -32.70 -11.26
N ASP A 732 23.78 -32.38 -11.58
CA ASP A 732 24.61 -33.19 -12.48
C ASP A 732 24.90 -34.58 -11.88
N ALA A 733 25.17 -34.66 -10.57
CA ALA A 733 25.35 -35.95 -9.89
C ALA A 733 24.07 -36.80 -9.94
N SER A 734 22.90 -36.18 -9.70
CA SER A 734 21.60 -36.85 -9.76
C SER A 734 21.27 -37.37 -11.16
N HIS A 735 21.40 -36.53 -12.19
CA HIS A 735 21.18 -36.93 -13.58
C HIS A 735 22.15 -38.03 -14.01
N HIS A 736 23.44 -37.92 -13.65
CA HIS A 736 24.44 -38.94 -13.96
C HIS A 736 24.07 -40.31 -13.39
N LEU A 737 23.64 -40.37 -12.12
CA LEU A 737 23.22 -41.62 -11.48
C LEU A 737 21.91 -42.19 -12.05
N LEU A 738 21.01 -41.33 -12.52
CA LEU A 738 19.81 -41.75 -13.25
C LEU A 738 20.18 -42.47 -14.55
N ILE A 739 21.04 -41.85 -15.39
CA ILE A 739 21.53 -42.45 -16.63
C ILE A 739 22.32 -43.74 -16.36
N GLN A 740 23.21 -43.73 -15.38
CA GLN A 740 23.97 -44.91 -14.98
C GLN A 740 23.06 -46.07 -14.55
N SER A 741 21.99 -45.77 -13.80
CA SER A 741 21.02 -46.79 -13.38
C SER A 741 20.22 -47.35 -14.55
N ALA A 742 19.91 -46.54 -15.56
CA ALA A 742 19.27 -46.99 -16.79
C ALA A 742 20.14 -47.96 -17.58
N ILE A 743 21.45 -47.65 -17.70
CA ILE A 743 22.43 -48.55 -18.34
C ILE A 743 22.55 -49.86 -17.56
N ARG A 744 22.61 -49.79 -16.23
CA ARG A 744 22.65 -51.02 -15.40
C ARG A 744 21.36 -51.84 -15.56
N LYS A 745 20.19 -51.19 -15.66
CA LYS A 745 18.90 -51.84 -15.90
C LYS A 745 18.86 -52.51 -17.28
N SER A 746 19.33 -51.86 -18.34
CA SER A 746 19.37 -52.45 -19.69
C SER A 746 20.36 -53.62 -19.80
N GLN A 747 21.40 -53.64 -18.96
CA GLN A 747 22.35 -54.76 -18.83
C GLN A 747 21.88 -55.86 -17.85
N GLY A 748 20.68 -55.78 -17.29
CA GLY A 748 20.16 -56.75 -16.31
C GLY A 748 20.88 -56.72 -14.95
N LYS A 749 21.64 -55.65 -14.65
CA LYS A 749 22.42 -55.45 -13.41
C LYS A 749 21.73 -54.50 -12.40
N GLY A 750 20.44 -54.23 -12.56
CA GLY A 750 19.68 -53.39 -11.63
C GLY A 750 18.17 -53.39 -11.90
N ASP A 751 17.39 -53.24 -10.83
CA ASP A 751 15.94 -53.46 -10.88
C ASP A 751 15.11 -52.20 -11.15
N ARG A 752 15.67 -51.00 -10.95
CA ARG A 752 14.94 -49.72 -11.12
C ARG A 752 15.85 -48.55 -11.48
N LEU A 753 15.23 -47.51 -12.03
CA LEU A 753 15.85 -46.19 -12.20
C LEU A 753 16.08 -45.55 -10.82
N ARG A 754 17.30 -45.08 -10.58
CA ARG A 754 17.71 -44.42 -9.34
C ARG A 754 17.51 -42.91 -9.49
N GLN A 755 16.87 -42.27 -8.52
CA GLN A 755 16.55 -40.84 -8.55
C GLN A 755 16.97 -40.19 -7.22
N TYR A 756 18.12 -39.51 -7.24
CA TYR A 756 18.73 -38.91 -6.05
C TYR A 756 18.25 -37.47 -5.88
N THR A 757 17.37 -37.23 -4.91
CA THR A 757 16.79 -35.89 -4.65
C THR A 757 16.93 -35.44 -3.19
N SER A 758 17.69 -36.17 -2.38
CA SER A 758 17.98 -35.81 -0.99
C SER A 758 19.42 -36.18 -0.60
N ILE A 759 19.90 -35.63 0.52
CA ILE A 759 21.23 -35.87 1.08
C ILE A 759 21.21 -35.90 2.60
N PHE A 760 21.88 -36.90 3.19
CA PHE A 760 22.12 -36.98 4.63
C PHE A 760 23.54 -36.52 4.92
N ILE A 761 23.66 -35.59 5.87
CA ILE A 761 24.92 -34.95 6.24
C ILE A 761 25.21 -35.21 7.71
N ASN A 762 26.41 -35.71 8.02
CA ASN A 762 26.90 -35.86 9.39
C ASN A 762 28.16 -35.03 9.62
N ILE A 763 28.07 -34.01 10.50
CA ILE A 763 29.20 -33.13 10.83
C ILE A 763 30.07 -33.79 11.92
N THR A 764 31.16 -34.44 11.51
CA THR A 764 32.04 -35.21 12.40
C THR A 764 33.50 -34.77 12.43
N HIS A 765 33.96 -34.02 11.42
CA HIS A 765 35.36 -33.64 11.17
C HIS A 765 35.51 -32.12 10.93
N GLY A 766 36.73 -31.57 10.98
CA GLY A 766 37.03 -30.17 10.63
C GLY A 766 36.47 -29.10 11.58
N ASP A 767 36.37 -27.86 11.09
CA ASP A 767 35.67 -26.77 11.79
C ASP A 767 34.15 -26.97 11.72
N LYS A 768 33.62 -27.52 12.80
CA LYS A 768 32.20 -27.88 12.91
C LYS A 768 31.27 -26.67 12.90
N GLU A 769 31.69 -25.56 13.51
CA GLU A 769 30.85 -24.34 13.52
C GLU A 769 30.78 -23.71 12.14
N GLN A 770 31.91 -23.67 11.42
CA GLN A 770 31.95 -23.14 10.06
C GLN A 770 31.13 -24.01 9.10
N GLN A 771 31.27 -25.34 9.16
CA GLN A 771 30.48 -26.25 8.33
C GLN A 771 28.98 -26.14 8.64
N TYR A 772 28.63 -26.04 9.92
CA TYR A 772 27.25 -25.82 10.35
C TYR A 772 26.68 -24.50 9.77
N LYS A 773 27.43 -23.39 9.88
CA LYS A 773 27.04 -22.11 9.27
C LYS A 773 26.88 -22.21 7.75
N GLN A 774 27.73 -22.96 7.06
CA GLN A 774 27.62 -23.17 5.62
C GLN A 774 26.38 -23.98 5.25
N VAL A 775 26.08 -25.08 5.95
CA VAL A 775 24.87 -25.87 5.74
C VAL A 775 23.61 -25.01 5.97
N ARG A 776 23.59 -24.21 7.05
CA ARG A 776 22.50 -23.27 7.34
C ARG A 776 22.28 -22.29 6.19
N LYS A 777 23.36 -21.70 5.65
CA LYS A 777 23.28 -20.80 4.48
C LYS A 777 22.65 -21.46 3.26
N LEU A 778 22.88 -22.76 3.02
CA LEU A 778 22.25 -23.48 1.90
C LEU A 778 20.74 -23.68 2.11
N ILE A 779 20.30 -23.85 3.36
CA ILE A 779 18.89 -23.92 3.73
C ILE A 779 18.24 -22.54 3.61
N ASP A 780 18.87 -21.50 4.16
CA ASP A 780 18.39 -20.11 4.10
C ASP A 780 18.31 -19.60 2.64
N ALA A 781 19.22 -20.06 1.77
CA ALA A 781 19.19 -19.79 0.33
C ALA A 781 18.03 -20.52 -0.39
N GLY A 782 17.40 -21.51 0.25
CA GLY A 782 16.28 -22.28 -0.31
C GLY A 782 16.70 -23.38 -1.28
N ILE A 783 17.98 -23.77 -1.30
CA ILE A 783 18.52 -24.86 -2.14
C ILE A 783 18.07 -26.22 -1.61
N PHE A 784 18.14 -26.37 -0.29
CA PHE A 784 17.76 -27.58 0.42
C PHE A 784 16.72 -27.27 1.49
N ASN A 785 15.80 -28.22 1.70
CA ASN A 785 14.83 -28.19 2.76
C ASN A 785 15.21 -29.19 3.86
N LEU A 786 15.13 -28.78 5.13
CA LEU A 786 15.38 -29.64 6.27
C LEU A 786 14.19 -30.58 6.50
N GLN A 787 14.43 -31.90 6.49
CA GLN A 787 13.40 -32.93 6.67
C GLN A 787 13.39 -33.47 8.10
N GLY A 788 12.20 -33.49 8.73
CA GLY A 788 11.93 -34.00 10.08
C GLY A 788 12.13 -32.99 11.24
N GLY A 789 12.29 -31.70 10.94
CA GLY A 789 12.23 -30.61 11.92
C GLY A 789 13.36 -30.59 12.97
N PRO A 790 13.23 -29.78 14.05
CA PRO A 790 14.22 -29.68 15.13
C PRO A 790 14.52 -31.03 15.81
N GLU A 791 13.55 -31.95 15.79
CA GLU A 791 13.67 -33.30 16.36
C GLU A 791 14.40 -34.30 15.42
N ALA A 792 14.58 -33.98 14.13
CA ALA A 792 15.37 -34.80 13.21
C ALA A 792 16.87 -34.75 13.50
N SER A 793 17.34 -33.68 14.15
CA SER A 793 18.62 -33.69 14.82
C SER A 793 18.52 -34.62 16.04
N ARG A 794 18.78 -35.91 15.86
CA ARG A 794 18.81 -36.86 16.99
C ARG A 794 19.99 -36.51 17.90
N THR A 795 19.76 -35.61 18.86
CA THR A 795 20.60 -35.52 20.06
C THR A 795 20.33 -36.77 20.90
N ASN A 796 21.23 -37.76 20.87
CA ASN A 796 21.26 -38.75 21.94
C ASN A 796 21.48 -37.98 23.25
N ARG A 797 20.45 -37.88 24.09
CA ARG A 797 20.45 -37.15 25.38
C ARG A 797 21.31 -37.82 26.48
N GLN A 798 22.37 -38.54 26.11
CA GLN A 798 23.29 -39.22 27.04
C GLN A 798 24.75 -39.13 26.57
N GLY A 799 25.25 -37.93 26.27
CA GLY A 799 26.67 -37.74 26.00
C GLY A 799 27.06 -36.29 25.73
N LEU A 800 28.14 -35.84 26.37
CA LEU A 800 28.66 -34.46 26.39
C LEU A 800 29.18 -33.91 25.05
N LYS A 801 28.94 -34.55 23.89
CA LYS A 801 29.22 -34.01 22.54
C LYS A 801 28.24 -34.57 21.51
N PRO A 802 27.29 -33.78 20.96
CA PRO A 802 26.30 -34.27 20.00
C PRO A 802 26.93 -34.55 18.63
N GLN A 803 26.62 -35.70 18.02
CA GLN A 803 26.79 -35.93 16.58
C GLN A 803 25.60 -35.30 15.87
N GLN A 804 25.83 -34.27 15.05
CA GLN A 804 24.76 -33.54 14.34
C GLN A 804 24.53 -34.17 12.97
N GLN A 805 23.34 -34.73 12.76
CA GLN A 805 22.88 -35.32 11.51
C GLN A 805 21.78 -34.46 10.90
N PHE A 806 21.94 -34.03 9.64
CA PHE A 806 20.94 -33.30 8.87
C PHE A 806 20.39 -34.17 7.74
N LYS A 807 19.08 -34.09 7.52
CA LYS A 807 18.41 -34.67 6.35
C LYS A 807 17.93 -33.54 5.48
N LEU A 808 18.51 -33.41 4.29
CA LEU A 808 18.25 -32.31 3.38
C LEU A 808 17.59 -32.84 2.11
N VAL A 809 16.49 -32.22 1.68
CA VAL A 809 15.82 -32.53 0.41
C VAL A 809 16.11 -31.42 -0.58
N PHE A 810 16.60 -31.78 -1.76
CA PHE A 810 16.93 -30.83 -2.81
C PHE A 810 15.65 -30.26 -3.43
N ARG A 811 15.57 -28.94 -3.60
CA ARG A 811 14.45 -28.29 -4.28
C ARG A 811 14.52 -28.62 -5.78
N LYS A 812 13.78 -29.64 -6.18
CA LYS A 812 13.86 -30.30 -7.51
C LYS A 812 13.66 -29.35 -8.69
N LEU A 813 12.94 -28.24 -8.50
CA LEU A 813 12.78 -27.19 -9.51
C LEU A 813 14.13 -26.67 -10.03
N TYR A 814 15.17 -26.61 -9.20
CA TYR A 814 16.50 -26.16 -9.62
C TYR A 814 17.21 -27.14 -10.55
N GLY A 815 16.84 -28.42 -10.56
CA GLY A 815 17.49 -29.45 -11.35
C GLY A 815 16.78 -29.80 -12.66
N VAL A 816 15.61 -29.21 -12.95
CA VAL A 816 14.84 -29.54 -14.16
C VAL A 816 15.59 -29.17 -15.45
N ASN A 817 16.43 -28.13 -15.43
CA ASN A 817 17.29 -27.77 -16.57
C ASN A 817 18.41 -28.79 -16.85
N LYS A 818 18.83 -29.56 -15.82
CA LYS A 818 19.78 -30.67 -15.93
C LYS A 818 19.08 -32.02 -16.12
N HIS A 819 17.76 -32.02 -16.31
CA HIS A 819 16.95 -33.21 -16.56
C HIS A 819 16.98 -34.24 -15.42
N ILE A 820 16.87 -33.81 -14.16
CA ILE A 820 16.79 -34.76 -13.03
C ILE A 820 15.42 -35.46 -12.97
N GLY A 821 15.39 -36.64 -12.34
CA GLY A 821 14.15 -37.31 -11.96
C GLY A 821 13.44 -36.61 -10.78
N LEU A 822 12.11 -36.75 -10.70
CA LEU A 822 11.29 -36.08 -9.68
C LEU A 822 10.92 -36.97 -8.48
N SER A 823 11.21 -38.27 -8.51
CA SER A 823 10.91 -39.19 -7.39
C SER A 823 11.89 -39.02 -6.22
N SER A 824 11.40 -39.19 -4.99
CA SER A 824 12.18 -39.11 -3.74
C SER A 824 12.72 -40.48 -3.28
N SER A 825 13.18 -41.33 -4.22
CA SER A 825 13.49 -42.74 -3.95
C SER A 825 14.92 -43.04 -3.50
N ASP A 826 15.88 -42.14 -3.76
CA ASP A 826 17.29 -42.32 -3.39
C ASP A 826 17.87 -41.05 -2.74
N ARG A 827 18.96 -41.23 -1.99
CA ARG A 827 19.64 -40.17 -1.24
C ARG A 827 21.15 -40.30 -1.28
N PHE A 828 21.85 -39.17 -1.24
CA PHE A 828 23.29 -39.11 -0.98
C PHE A 828 23.57 -39.20 0.52
N GLU A 829 24.77 -39.65 0.89
CA GLU A 829 25.24 -39.66 2.27
C GLU A 829 26.67 -39.09 2.32
N LEU A 830 26.87 -38.00 3.06
CA LEU A 830 28.16 -37.34 3.25
C LEU A 830 28.50 -37.20 4.73
N SER A 831 29.76 -37.45 5.07
CA SER A 831 30.30 -37.28 6.42
C SER A 831 31.83 -37.09 6.39
N GLY A 832 32.41 -36.62 7.50
CA GLY A 832 33.86 -36.52 7.63
C GLY A 832 34.50 -35.54 6.63
N GLU A 833 35.66 -35.92 6.10
CA GLU A 833 36.45 -35.10 5.15
C GLU A 833 35.70 -34.79 3.85
N HIS A 834 34.89 -35.73 3.34
CA HIS A 834 34.13 -35.52 2.10
C HIS A 834 33.05 -34.43 2.23
N LEU A 835 32.47 -34.27 3.42
CA LEU A 835 31.51 -33.18 3.66
C LEU A 835 32.22 -31.83 3.63
N GLU A 836 33.33 -31.72 4.33
CA GLU A 836 34.14 -30.49 4.36
C GLU A 836 34.64 -30.12 2.97
N GLU A 837 35.11 -31.10 2.20
CA GLU A 837 35.54 -30.92 0.82
C GLU A 837 34.38 -30.44 -0.07
N TRP A 838 33.18 -31.04 0.06
CA TRP A 838 32.00 -30.63 -0.70
C TRP A 838 31.57 -29.20 -0.37
N LEU A 839 31.56 -28.84 0.91
CA LEU A 839 31.17 -27.50 1.34
C LEU A 839 32.18 -26.43 0.91
N ASN A 840 33.47 -26.72 0.95
CA ASN A 840 34.53 -25.77 0.57
C ASN A 840 34.72 -25.67 -0.95
N ASN A 841 34.49 -26.75 -1.70
CA ASN A 841 34.71 -26.83 -3.15
C ASN A 841 33.45 -27.28 -3.90
N PRO A 842 32.37 -26.47 -3.93
CA PRO A 842 31.11 -26.87 -4.55
C PRO A 842 31.21 -27.18 -6.05
N LYS A 843 32.13 -26.53 -6.79
CA LYS A 843 32.38 -26.79 -8.22
C LYS A 843 32.79 -28.23 -8.52
N THR A 844 33.57 -28.85 -7.63
CA THR A 844 33.97 -30.25 -7.75
C THR A 844 32.97 -31.20 -7.09
N GLY A 845 31.85 -30.68 -6.58
CA GLY A 845 30.90 -31.41 -5.76
C GLY A 845 30.30 -32.65 -6.41
N ARG A 846 30.14 -32.65 -7.74
CA ARG A 846 29.65 -33.81 -8.49
C ARG A 846 30.52 -35.03 -8.24
N LYS A 847 31.85 -34.88 -8.36
CA LYS A 847 32.81 -35.98 -8.16
C LYS A 847 32.77 -36.49 -6.73
N ILE A 848 32.63 -35.58 -5.77
CA ILE A 848 32.58 -35.90 -4.33
C ILE A 848 31.31 -36.71 -4.02
N LEU A 849 30.14 -36.27 -4.50
CA LEU A 849 28.84 -36.92 -4.26
C LEU A 849 28.76 -38.34 -4.83
N ILE A 850 29.36 -38.59 -5.99
CA ILE A 850 29.30 -39.90 -6.67
C ILE A 850 30.46 -40.84 -6.33
N SER A 851 31.54 -40.34 -5.70
CA SER A 851 32.78 -41.09 -5.44
C SER A 851 32.56 -42.45 -4.78
N ASN A 852 31.64 -42.51 -3.81
CA ASN A 852 31.33 -43.72 -3.03
C ASN A 852 30.25 -44.61 -3.67
N LEU A 853 29.78 -44.30 -4.89
CA LEU A 853 28.65 -44.97 -5.55
C LEU A 853 29.05 -45.76 -6.82
N ASN A 854 30.35 -46.07 -6.98
CA ASN A 854 30.92 -46.74 -8.15
C ASN A 854 30.46 -46.08 -9.47
N PRO A 855 30.86 -44.82 -9.73
CA PRO A 855 30.43 -44.06 -10.90
C PRO A 855 31.06 -44.62 -12.18
N ILE A 856 30.30 -44.67 -13.27
CA ILE A 856 30.84 -44.96 -14.62
C ILE A 856 31.38 -43.65 -15.19
N SER A 857 32.54 -43.65 -15.87
CA SER A 857 33.07 -42.41 -16.44
C SER A 857 32.16 -41.87 -17.55
N ASP A 858 32.11 -40.54 -17.74
CA ASP A 858 31.24 -39.93 -18.76
C ASP A 858 31.55 -40.47 -20.18
N ASN A 859 32.83 -40.69 -20.48
CA ASN A 859 33.28 -41.27 -21.74
C ASN A 859 32.78 -42.72 -21.94
N GLU A 860 32.68 -43.50 -20.86
CA GLU A 860 32.12 -44.86 -20.91
C GLU A 860 30.58 -44.82 -20.96
N ILE A 861 29.92 -43.90 -20.27
CA ILE A 861 28.47 -43.71 -20.36
C ILE A 861 28.06 -43.40 -21.80
N SER A 862 28.75 -42.47 -22.48
CA SER A 862 28.46 -42.16 -23.88
C SER A 862 28.59 -43.38 -24.79
N LYS A 863 29.65 -44.19 -24.62
CA LYS A 863 29.84 -45.45 -25.38
C LYS A 863 28.76 -46.48 -25.07
N LEU A 864 28.46 -46.70 -23.79
CA LEU A 864 27.47 -47.68 -23.36
C LEU A 864 26.05 -47.28 -23.79
N LEU A 865 25.72 -45.99 -23.88
CA LEU A 865 24.44 -45.50 -24.42
C LEU A 865 24.32 -45.66 -25.94
N GLU A 866 25.45 -45.72 -26.65
CA GLU A 866 25.50 -46.07 -28.08
C GLU A 866 25.34 -47.59 -28.28
N GLU A 867 25.91 -48.40 -27.39
CA GLU A 867 25.88 -49.88 -27.42
C GLU A 867 24.57 -50.49 -26.89
N THR A 868 23.97 -49.88 -25.86
CA THR A 868 22.67 -50.33 -25.34
C THR A 868 21.56 -49.72 -26.20
N ASP A 869 20.80 -50.58 -26.89
CA ASP A 869 19.70 -50.24 -27.82
C ASP A 869 18.44 -49.69 -27.08
N ILE A 870 18.66 -48.79 -26.10
CA ILE A 870 17.64 -48.05 -25.37
C ILE A 870 17.09 -46.99 -26.36
N GLY A 871 16.19 -47.39 -27.26
CA GLY A 871 15.56 -46.44 -28.19
C GLY A 871 14.90 -46.95 -29.47
N LYS A 872 14.87 -48.26 -29.79
CA LYS A 872 14.17 -48.74 -30.99
C LYS A 872 12.78 -49.27 -30.68
N THR A 873 11.80 -48.37 -30.61
CA THR A 873 10.40 -48.74 -30.87
C THR A 873 9.73 -47.60 -31.61
N SER A 874 9.87 -47.61 -32.93
CA SER A 874 9.17 -46.69 -33.84
C SER A 874 7.75 -47.18 -34.07
N MET A 875 6.74 -46.44 -33.58
CA MET A 875 5.41 -46.45 -34.18
C MET A 875 5.30 -45.25 -35.12
N SER A 876 5.08 -45.57 -36.39
CA SER A 876 4.83 -44.66 -37.49
C SER A 876 3.51 -43.92 -37.30
N ILE A 877 3.56 -42.59 -37.24
CA ILE A 877 2.41 -41.73 -37.60
C ILE A 877 2.92 -40.60 -38.50
N SER A 878 2.15 -40.38 -39.56
CA SER A 878 2.36 -39.59 -40.77
C SER A 878 2.90 -38.17 -40.53
N ALA A 879 3.87 -37.80 -41.36
CA ALA A 879 4.30 -36.43 -41.57
C ALA A 879 3.14 -35.58 -42.10
N HIS A 880 2.64 -34.67 -41.26
CA HIS A 880 2.03 -33.44 -41.74
C HIS A 880 3.05 -32.32 -41.59
N GLU A 881 3.41 -31.72 -42.72
CA GLU A 881 4.18 -30.48 -42.80
C GLU A 881 3.40 -29.38 -42.07
N VAL A 882 3.95 -28.95 -40.92
CA VAL A 882 3.55 -27.72 -40.26
C VAL A 882 4.79 -26.83 -40.22
N ASN A 883 4.64 -25.63 -40.77
CA ASN A 883 5.66 -24.60 -40.92
C ASN A 883 6.56 -24.46 -39.67
N LYS A 884 7.87 -24.53 -39.89
CA LYS A 884 8.90 -24.21 -38.89
C LYS A 884 8.87 -22.71 -38.58
N GLY A 885 8.12 -22.33 -37.55
CA GLY A 885 8.36 -21.09 -36.82
C GLY A 885 9.49 -21.32 -35.81
N GLN A 886 10.69 -20.87 -36.15
CA GLN A 886 11.78 -20.70 -35.19
C GLN A 886 11.38 -19.54 -34.25
N LEU A 887 11.23 -19.81 -32.95
CA LEU A 887 10.96 -18.76 -31.96
C LEU A 887 12.12 -17.77 -31.96
N LYS A 888 11.83 -16.51 -32.27
CA LYS A 888 12.73 -15.37 -32.12
C LYS A 888 13.17 -15.28 -30.66
N LEU A 889 14.36 -14.70 -30.43
CA LEU A 889 14.89 -14.36 -29.10
C LEU A 889 13.93 -13.47 -28.27
N PHE A 890 12.96 -12.85 -28.96
CA PHE A 890 11.90 -12.03 -28.43
C PHE A 890 10.58 -12.44 -29.09
N PRO A 891 9.58 -12.95 -28.35
CA PRO A 891 8.21 -12.89 -28.83
C PRO A 891 7.84 -11.40 -28.96
N GLU A 892 7.26 -11.00 -30.09
CA GLU A 892 6.33 -9.87 -30.06
C GLU A 892 5.20 -10.33 -29.13
N GLU A 893 5.12 -9.74 -27.94
CA GLU A 893 3.98 -10.00 -27.06
C GLU A 893 2.72 -9.68 -27.87
N PRO A 894 1.69 -10.54 -27.85
CA PRO A 894 0.38 -10.06 -28.21
C PRO A 894 0.13 -8.88 -27.27
N VAL A 895 -0.09 -7.70 -27.84
CA VAL A 895 -0.69 -6.59 -27.11
C VAL A 895 -1.94 -7.17 -26.49
N VAL A 896 -1.86 -7.53 -25.21
CA VAL A 896 -3.05 -7.77 -24.42
C VAL A 896 -3.75 -6.44 -24.52
N GLN A 897 -4.82 -6.40 -25.32
CA GLN A 897 -5.79 -5.34 -25.21
C GLN A 897 -6.26 -5.44 -23.77
N GLU A 898 -5.64 -4.65 -22.88
CA GLU A 898 -6.24 -4.30 -21.62
C GLU A 898 -7.69 -3.99 -21.96
N ASN A 899 -8.63 -4.67 -21.30
CA ASN A 899 -10.02 -4.24 -21.31
C ASN A 899 -9.96 -2.73 -21.16
N ILE A 900 -10.35 -2.00 -22.21
CA ILE A 900 -10.21 -0.55 -22.27
C ILE A 900 -10.86 -0.06 -21.00
N ASP A 901 -10.03 0.37 -20.06
CA ASP A 901 -10.47 0.75 -18.74
C ASP A 901 -11.31 1.99 -18.99
N THR A 902 -12.63 1.85 -18.96
CA THR A 902 -13.59 2.95 -19.15
C THR A 902 -13.53 3.97 -18.00
N THR A 903 -12.54 3.82 -17.12
CA THR A 903 -12.23 4.69 -16.00
C THR A 903 -11.78 6.04 -16.54
N ASP A 904 -12.57 7.07 -16.23
CA ASP A 904 -12.26 8.44 -16.58
C ASP A 904 -11.20 9.00 -15.62
N PHE A 905 -10.03 9.35 -16.16
CA PHE A 905 -8.93 9.94 -15.40
C PHE A 905 -8.91 11.49 -15.47
N SER A 906 -9.85 12.12 -16.18
CA SER A 906 -9.90 13.57 -16.39
C SER A 906 -9.70 14.35 -15.08
N PHE A 907 -10.46 13.98 -14.05
CA PHE A 907 -10.44 14.57 -12.72
C PHE A 907 -9.05 14.63 -12.07
N ILE A 908 -8.27 13.55 -12.11
CA ILE A 908 -6.94 13.55 -11.47
C ILE A 908 -5.90 14.28 -12.31
N LEU A 909 -6.06 14.26 -13.64
CA LEU A 909 -5.13 14.89 -14.58
C LEU A 909 -5.29 16.42 -14.61
N GLU A 910 -6.49 16.96 -14.38
CA GLU A 910 -6.74 18.41 -14.28
C GLU A 910 -5.97 19.08 -13.13
N LYS A 911 -5.56 18.31 -12.11
CA LYS A 911 -4.78 18.81 -10.98
C LYS A 911 -3.29 19.00 -11.28
N LEU A 912 -2.80 18.44 -12.38
CA LEU A 912 -1.40 18.52 -12.76
C LEU A 912 -1.02 19.96 -13.15
N PRO A 913 0.24 20.38 -12.91
CA PRO A 913 0.66 21.73 -13.24
C PRO A 913 0.81 21.94 -14.74
N GLU A 914 0.76 23.20 -15.13
CA GLU A 914 1.20 23.62 -16.45
C GLU A 914 2.73 23.58 -16.51
N ILE A 915 3.26 22.87 -17.51
CA ILE A 915 4.69 22.72 -17.77
C ILE A 915 4.99 23.35 -19.12
N THR A 916 5.89 24.33 -19.13
CA THR A 916 6.27 25.06 -20.34
C THR A 916 7.78 25.07 -20.50
N LEU A 917 8.27 24.62 -21.66
CA LEU A 917 9.68 24.80 -22.03
C LEU A 917 9.90 26.25 -22.44
N ILE A 918 10.85 26.93 -21.82
CA ILE A 918 11.16 28.33 -22.15
C ILE A 918 12.10 28.38 -23.36
N ASP A 919 11.78 29.25 -24.31
CA ASP A 919 12.63 29.52 -25.46
C ASP A 919 13.97 30.12 -25.01
N PRO A 920 15.14 29.62 -25.47
CA PRO A 920 16.46 30.15 -25.11
C PRO A 920 16.63 31.65 -25.33
N THR A 921 15.95 32.23 -26.32
CA THR A 921 15.98 33.68 -26.58
C THR A 921 15.32 34.51 -25.48
N SER A 922 14.49 33.88 -24.65
CA SER A 922 13.74 34.53 -23.56
C SER A 922 14.41 34.36 -22.19
N TYR A 923 15.54 33.66 -22.09
CA TYR A 923 16.22 33.39 -20.81
C TYR A 923 16.62 34.66 -20.07
N THR A 924 17.05 35.70 -20.80
CA THR A 924 17.45 36.99 -20.21
C THR A 924 16.29 37.79 -19.60
N ASN A 925 15.03 37.41 -19.87
CA ASN A 925 13.85 38.09 -19.35
C ASN A 925 13.28 37.41 -18.09
N ILE A 926 13.91 36.34 -17.60
CA ILE A 926 13.46 35.61 -16.41
C ILE A 926 14.07 36.27 -15.17
N SER A 927 13.22 36.71 -14.25
CA SER A 927 13.66 37.17 -12.91
C SER A 927 13.73 35.98 -11.96
N ILE A 928 14.92 35.73 -11.38
CA ILE A 928 15.17 34.64 -10.44
C ILE A 928 15.67 35.22 -9.13
N ASP A 929 14.99 34.93 -8.02
CA ASP A 929 15.41 35.37 -6.70
C ASP A 929 16.49 34.45 -6.14
N ILE A 930 16.28 33.14 -6.25
CA ILE A 930 17.20 32.13 -5.69
C ILE A 930 17.46 31.06 -6.73
N ALA A 931 18.73 30.82 -7.04
CA ALA A 931 19.17 29.65 -7.82
C ALA A 931 19.85 28.62 -6.91
N ILE A 932 19.48 27.34 -7.04
CA ILE A 932 20.10 26.23 -6.31
C ILE A 932 20.98 25.46 -7.30
N VAL A 933 22.28 25.41 -7.03
CA VAL A 933 23.30 24.89 -7.95
C VAL A 933 24.17 23.85 -7.24
N GLY A 934 24.42 22.71 -7.89
CA GLY A 934 25.35 21.70 -7.36
C GLY A 934 26.80 22.06 -7.66
N LEU A 935 27.70 21.89 -6.69
CA LEU A 935 29.16 21.89 -6.93
C LEU A 935 29.62 20.51 -7.41
N GLY A 936 28.97 19.99 -8.45
CA GLY A 936 29.12 18.62 -8.94
C GLY A 936 30.45 18.37 -9.66
N PHE A 937 30.73 17.10 -9.93
CA PHE A 937 31.97 16.66 -10.59
C PHE A 937 31.86 16.49 -12.12
N GLU A 938 30.66 16.60 -12.69
CA GLU A 938 30.41 16.40 -14.13
C GLU A 938 30.64 17.70 -14.93
N ASP A 939 31.16 17.58 -16.16
CA ASP A 939 31.38 18.73 -17.08
C ASP A 939 30.08 19.51 -17.36
N ALA A 940 28.96 18.81 -17.49
CA ALA A 940 27.63 19.39 -17.65
C ALA A 940 27.23 20.30 -16.47
N THR A 941 27.74 20.03 -15.27
CA THR A 941 27.46 20.86 -14.08
C THR A 941 28.15 22.23 -14.19
N LEU A 942 29.41 22.26 -14.63
CA LEU A 942 30.13 23.50 -14.88
C LEU A 942 29.47 24.31 -16.01
N TYR A 943 29.08 23.64 -17.09
CA TYR A 943 28.36 24.28 -18.19
C TYR A 943 27.02 24.88 -17.73
N SER A 944 26.22 24.14 -16.96
CA SER A 944 24.96 24.63 -16.40
C SER A 944 25.18 25.85 -15.50
N ALA A 945 26.18 25.82 -14.62
CA ALA A 945 26.50 26.93 -13.73
C ALA A 945 26.85 28.22 -14.49
N ARG A 946 27.57 28.11 -15.62
CA ARG A 946 27.87 29.26 -16.51
C ARG A 946 26.60 29.84 -17.14
N GLU A 947 25.67 29.01 -17.59
CA GLU A 947 24.41 29.49 -18.16
C GLU A 947 23.53 30.13 -17.07
N ILE A 948 23.49 29.56 -15.87
CA ILE A 948 22.75 30.13 -14.72
C ILE A 948 23.32 31.49 -14.31
N LYS A 949 24.65 31.68 -14.33
CA LYS A 949 25.26 32.98 -14.06
C LYS A 949 24.71 34.07 -14.99
N LYS A 950 24.46 33.75 -16.27
CA LYS A 950 23.92 34.71 -17.26
C LYS A 950 22.49 35.15 -16.93
N LEU A 951 21.74 34.35 -16.18
CA LEU A 951 20.39 34.70 -15.71
C LEU A 951 20.42 35.72 -14.55
N ASN A 952 21.60 35.97 -13.97
CA ASN A 952 21.83 36.91 -12.86
C ASN A 952 20.83 36.77 -11.69
N PRO A 953 20.69 35.58 -11.06
CA PRO A 953 19.85 35.41 -9.88
C PRO A 953 20.28 36.32 -8.71
N ASN A 954 19.33 36.76 -7.88
CA ASN A 954 19.64 37.62 -6.72
C ASN A 954 20.57 36.91 -5.73
N LYS A 955 20.32 35.62 -5.46
CA LYS A 955 21.08 34.76 -4.55
C LYS A 955 21.34 33.38 -5.16
N VAL A 956 22.46 32.76 -4.82
CA VAL A 956 22.80 31.38 -5.22
C VAL A 956 23.11 30.54 -3.99
N ILE A 957 22.47 29.37 -3.91
CA ILE A 957 22.72 28.34 -2.91
C ILE A 957 23.49 27.21 -3.60
N PHE A 958 24.76 27.05 -3.21
CA PHE A 958 25.65 26.00 -3.67
C PHE A 958 25.58 24.77 -2.76
N ILE A 959 25.39 23.60 -3.38
CA ILE A 959 25.37 22.31 -2.69
C ILE A 959 26.72 21.61 -2.90
N GLN A 960 27.49 21.49 -1.83
CA GLN A 960 28.83 20.90 -1.82
C GLN A 960 28.81 19.39 -1.59
N PHE A 961 29.52 18.64 -2.45
CA PHE A 961 29.67 17.18 -2.34
C PHE A 961 31.01 16.80 -1.68
N ASN A 962 31.14 15.53 -1.31
CA ASN A 962 32.42 14.96 -0.86
C ASN A 962 33.42 14.85 -2.00
N GLU A 963 32.92 14.54 -3.21
CA GLU A 963 33.69 14.49 -4.45
C GLU A 963 33.96 15.91 -4.97
N ILE A 964 35.22 16.34 -4.94
CA ILE A 964 35.61 17.74 -5.21
C ILE A 964 35.32 18.16 -6.66
N GLY A 965 35.54 17.29 -7.65
CA GLY A 965 35.07 17.51 -9.02
C GLY A 965 35.44 18.86 -9.64
N GLN A 966 34.44 19.51 -10.25
CA GLN A 966 34.53 20.83 -10.87
C GLN A 966 34.22 21.98 -9.88
N ALA A 967 34.13 21.71 -8.57
CA ALA A 967 33.66 22.68 -7.57
C ALA A 967 34.48 23.98 -7.57
N ALA A 968 35.81 23.90 -7.68
CA ALA A 968 36.68 25.07 -7.69
C ALA A 968 36.45 25.95 -8.93
N GLU A 969 36.22 25.32 -10.08
CA GLU A 969 35.96 26.03 -11.35
C GLU A 969 34.59 26.68 -11.33
N ILE A 970 33.57 25.99 -10.82
CA ILE A 970 32.22 26.55 -10.63
C ILE A 970 32.27 27.76 -9.69
N LEU A 971 32.93 27.65 -8.53
CA LEU A 971 33.04 28.77 -7.59
C LEU A 971 33.80 29.96 -8.18
N LYS A 972 34.81 29.69 -9.02
CA LYS A 972 35.57 30.74 -9.73
C LYS A 972 34.69 31.52 -10.70
N GLU A 973 33.71 30.88 -11.35
CA GLU A 973 32.74 31.58 -12.21
C GLU A 973 31.94 32.62 -11.40
N PHE A 974 31.71 32.45 -10.09
CA PHE A 974 30.97 33.38 -9.24
C PHE A 974 31.86 34.17 -8.27
N GLU A 975 33.17 34.23 -8.53
CA GLU A 975 34.13 34.89 -7.63
C GLU A 975 33.86 36.40 -7.50
N ASP A 976 33.40 37.02 -8.58
CA ASP A 976 33.04 38.45 -8.71
C ASP A 976 31.77 38.87 -7.95
N TRP A 977 31.02 37.92 -7.39
CA TRP A 977 29.79 38.20 -6.66
C TRP A 977 30.05 38.46 -5.16
N GLU A 978 29.21 39.30 -4.55
CA GLU A 978 29.23 39.57 -3.12
C GLU A 978 28.96 38.30 -2.29
N GLN A 979 29.51 38.24 -1.08
CA GLN A 979 29.55 37.02 -0.27
C GLN A 979 28.18 36.67 0.33
N ASP A 980 27.32 37.65 0.57
CA ASP A 980 25.94 37.52 1.03
C ASP A 980 24.99 36.97 -0.06
N ARG A 981 25.34 37.13 -1.33
CA ARG A 981 24.65 36.51 -2.47
C ARG A 981 25.00 35.03 -2.66
N LYS A 982 25.98 34.49 -1.93
CA LYS A 982 26.51 33.12 -2.08
C LYS A 982 26.40 32.35 -0.78
N ILE A 983 25.59 31.29 -0.76
CA ILE A 983 25.53 30.34 0.36
C ILE A 983 26.13 29.02 -0.09
N ILE A 984 27.00 28.41 0.72
CA ILE A 984 27.55 27.08 0.46
C ILE A 984 27.17 26.18 1.63
N ILE A 985 26.48 25.08 1.32
CA ILE A 985 26.03 24.09 2.32
C ILE A 985 26.21 22.67 1.79
N THR A 986 26.14 21.69 2.68
CA THR A 986 26.12 20.27 2.32
C THR A 986 24.67 19.77 2.16
N PRO A 987 24.44 18.69 1.39
CA PRO A 987 23.10 18.10 1.21
C PRO A 987 22.36 17.81 2.52
N ASP A 988 23.07 17.33 3.54
CA ASP A 988 22.46 16.90 4.81
C ASP A 988 21.88 18.07 5.62
N ILE A 989 22.34 19.31 5.39
CA ILE A 989 21.90 20.51 6.10
C ILE A 989 20.83 21.28 5.29
N PHE A 990 20.57 20.90 4.04
CA PHE A 990 19.65 21.62 3.15
C PHE A 990 18.28 21.86 3.78
N HIS A 991 17.71 20.87 4.48
CA HIS A 991 16.42 20.97 5.16
C HIS A 991 16.30 22.15 6.13
N THR A 992 17.41 22.66 6.68
CA THR A 992 17.42 23.79 7.63
C THR A 992 17.22 25.16 6.99
N ILE A 993 17.41 25.27 5.67
CA ILE A 993 17.30 26.52 4.92
C ILE A 993 16.15 26.51 3.91
N VAL A 994 15.34 25.45 3.89
CA VAL A 994 14.21 25.28 2.97
C VAL A 994 13.20 26.42 3.11
N ASP A 995 13.02 26.96 4.31
CA ASP A 995 12.14 28.10 4.58
C ASP A 995 12.60 29.39 3.89
N GLU A 996 13.89 29.52 3.53
CA GLU A 996 14.38 30.68 2.74
C GLU A 996 13.81 30.69 1.31
N LEU A 997 13.31 29.55 0.82
CA LEU A 997 12.74 29.43 -0.51
C LEU A 997 11.33 30.02 -0.59
N GLU A 998 10.66 30.28 0.53
CA GLU A 998 9.28 30.73 0.55
C GLU A 998 9.10 32.11 -0.10
N LYS A 999 8.01 32.28 -0.86
CA LYS A 999 7.64 33.51 -1.58
C LYS A 999 8.70 34.02 -2.57
N SER A 1000 9.66 33.18 -2.94
CA SER A 1000 10.74 33.51 -3.87
C SER A 1000 10.54 32.83 -5.23
N CYS A 1001 11.01 33.48 -6.30
CA CYS A 1001 11.11 32.86 -7.62
C CYS A 1001 12.37 31.96 -7.67
N VAL A 1002 12.17 30.65 -7.51
CA VAL A 1002 13.27 29.68 -7.38
C VAL A 1002 13.60 29.02 -8.73
N LEU A 1003 14.88 28.92 -9.04
CA LEU A 1003 15.41 28.06 -10.10
C LEU A 1003 16.22 26.90 -9.49
N CYS A 1004 15.80 25.67 -9.74
CA CYS A 1004 16.48 24.46 -9.28
C CYS A 1004 17.28 23.83 -10.43
N ASP A 1005 18.61 23.84 -10.35
CA ASP A 1005 19.48 23.21 -11.36
C ASP A 1005 19.65 21.73 -11.11
N VAL A 1006 18.90 20.89 -11.82
CA VAL A 1006 18.93 19.45 -11.55
C VAL A 1006 20.22 18.79 -12.06
N THR A 1007 20.97 19.41 -12.98
CA THR A 1007 22.16 18.82 -13.60
C THR A 1007 23.20 18.32 -12.61
N GLY A 1008 23.52 19.10 -11.57
CA GLY A 1008 24.53 18.72 -10.57
C GLY A 1008 23.97 18.15 -9.27
N LEU A 1009 22.69 18.36 -8.97
CA LEU A 1009 22.14 18.13 -7.62
C LEU A 1009 21.91 16.64 -7.27
N PRO A 1010 22.03 16.27 -5.98
CA PRO A 1010 21.63 14.94 -5.51
C PRO A 1010 20.10 14.85 -5.44
N LYS A 1011 19.57 13.65 -5.63
CA LYS A 1011 18.11 13.44 -5.72
C LYS A 1011 17.33 13.89 -4.49
N GLY A 1012 17.86 13.70 -3.27
CA GLY A 1012 17.22 14.19 -2.04
C GLY A 1012 17.02 15.71 -2.05
N VAL A 1013 18.05 16.47 -2.42
CA VAL A 1013 17.95 17.94 -2.51
C VAL A 1013 17.02 18.38 -3.65
N ILE A 1014 17.06 17.71 -4.81
CA ILE A 1014 16.10 17.99 -5.90
C ILE A 1014 14.67 17.81 -5.37
N PHE A 1015 14.41 16.72 -4.67
CA PHE A 1015 13.10 16.41 -4.13
C PHE A 1015 12.62 17.49 -3.15
N ASP A 1016 13.42 17.81 -2.14
CA ASP A 1016 13.06 18.81 -1.12
C ASP A 1016 12.88 20.22 -1.71
N ALA A 1017 13.78 20.63 -2.60
CA ALA A 1017 13.72 21.95 -3.24
C ALA A 1017 12.46 22.11 -4.11
N VAL A 1018 12.20 21.12 -4.98
CA VAL A 1018 11.05 21.15 -5.90
C VAL A 1018 9.74 21.05 -5.13
N ARG A 1019 9.66 20.14 -4.15
CA ARG A 1019 8.44 19.95 -3.35
C ARG A 1019 8.09 21.22 -2.57
N THR A 1020 9.07 21.86 -1.93
CA THR A 1020 8.85 23.12 -1.19
C THR A 1020 8.47 24.26 -2.14
N ALA A 1021 9.22 24.44 -3.23
CA ALA A 1021 8.93 25.49 -4.20
C ALA A 1021 7.51 25.36 -4.78
N TYR A 1022 7.06 24.14 -5.07
CA TYR A 1022 5.69 23.89 -5.52
C TYR A 1022 4.66 24.24 -4.44
N MET A 1023 4.84 23.71 -3.21
CA MET A 1023 3.90 23.90 -2.11
C MET A 1023 3.70 25.37 -1.75
N ARG A 1024 4.81 26.14 -1.69
CA ARG A 1024 4.85 27.49 -1.12
C ARG A 1024 4.77 28.61 -2.15
N ASN A 1025 5.35 28.42 -3.34
CA ASN A 1025 5.49 29.50 -4.32
C ASN A 1025 4.55 29.36 -5.51
N LYS A 1026 4.00 28.15 -5.74
CA LYS A 1026 3.07 27.80 -6.83
C LYS A 1026 3.61 28.04 -8.27
N ARG A 1027 4.84 28.55 -8.39
CA ARG A 1027 5.59 28.76 -9.63
C ARG A 1027 7.09 28.66 -9.34
N PHE A 1028 7.81 27.92 -10.18
CA PHE A 1028 9.27 27.80 -10.10
C PHE A 1028 9.86 27.35 -11.44
N PHE A 1029 11.18 27.38 -11.54
CA PHE A 1029 11.93 26.99 -12.73
C PHE A 1029 12.87 25.82 -12.44
N ILE A 1030 13.10 25.01 -13.47
CA ILE A 1030 14.08 23.93 -13.44
C ILE A 1030 15.02 24.13 -14.61
N SER A 1031 16.32 24.00 -14.38
CA SER A 1031 17.31 23.91 -15.45
C SER A 1031 17.94 22.53 -15.53
N LEU A 1032 18.22 22.11 -16.76
CA LEU A 1032 18.95 20.88 -17.06
C LEU A 1032 19.84 21.11 -18.28
N ALA A 1033 21.14 20.89 -18.12
CA ALA A 1033 22.09 20.59 -19.18
C ALA A 1033 22.27 19.07 -19.33
N SER A 1034 22.27 18.60 -20.58
CA SER A 1034 22.53 17.20 -20.92
C SER A 1034 24.02 16.99 -21.20
N PRO A 1035 24.59 15.82 -20.87
CA PRO A 1035 25.97 15.51 -21.25
C PRO A 1035 26.07 15.16 -22.75
N ASP A 1036 27.28 15.25 -23.31
CA ASP A 1036 27.55 14.84 -24.70
C ASP A 1036 27.54 13.31 -24.85
N LYS A 1037 28.13 12.63 -23.86
CA LYS A 1037 28.21 11.17 -23.77
C LYS A 1037 27.72 10.71 -22.40
N GLU A 1038 26.75 9.79 -22.38
CA GLU A 1038 26.23 9.21 -21.15
C GLU A 1038 26.78 7.79 -20.91
N TYR A 1039 27.12 7.49 -19.67
CA TYR A 1039 27.59 6.15 -19.27
C TYR A 1039 26.44 5.29 -18.71
N PRO A 1040 26.38 3.97 -19.03
CA PRO A 1040 27.26 3.23 -19.95
C PRO A 1040 27.10 3.71 -21.40
N LEU A 1041 28.17 3.69 -22.21
CA LEU A 1041 28.11 4.16 -23.60
C LEU A 1041 27.26 3.20 -24.46
N ASP A 1042 26.48 3.74 -25.40
CA ASP A 1042 25.63 2.93 -26.29
C ASP A 1042 26.45 1.91 -27.11
N GLU A 1043 27.66 2.25 -27.52
CA GLU A 1043 28.56 1.35 -28.25
C GLU A 1043 28.96 0.13 -27.40
N ASP A 1044 29.23 0.35 -26.12
CA ASP A 1044 29.62 -0.70 -25.18
C ASP A 1044 28.42 -1.61 -24.89
N VAL A 1045 27.25 -1.03 -24.67
CA VAL A 1045 26.00 -1.77 -24.45
C VAL A 1045 25.60 -2.57 -25.69
N LYS A 1046 25.76 -2.00 -26.89
CA LYS A 1046 25.45 -2.69 -28.15
C LYS A 1046 26.35 -3.90 -28.37
N ARG A 1047 27.67 -3.73 -28.24
CA ARG A 1047 28.63 -4.85 -28.31
C ARG A 1047 28.27 -5.94 -27.30
N PHE A 1048 27.87 -5.53 -26.10
CA PHE A 1048 27.47 -6.42 -25.04
C PHE A 1048 26.21 -7.25 -25.37
N ILE A 1049 25.16 -6.60 -25.89
CA ILE A 1049 23.93 -7.27 -26.33
C ILE A 1049 24.22 -8.23 -27.49
N GLU A 1050 24.99 -7.80 -28.50
CA GLU A 1050 25.31 -8.60 -29.69
C GLU A 1050 26.15 -9.85 -29.35
N LEU A 1051 27.12 -9.75 -28.43
CA LEU A 1051 27.93 -10.87 -27.97
C LEU A 1051 27.13 -11.94 -27.22
N ASN A 1052 25.98 -11.57 -26.64
CA ASN A 1052 25.18 -12.45 -25.80
C ASN A 1052 23.81 -12.83 -26.39
N ASN A 1053 23.52 -12.44 -27.64
CA ASN A 1053 22.28 -12.80 -28.36
C ASN A 1053 22.05 -14.33 -28.52
N ASN A 1054 23.05 -15.18 -28.25
CA ASN A 1054 22.94 -16.65 -28.30
C ASN A 1054 23.13 -17.34 -26.93
N ASN A 1055 23.30 -16.57 -25.85
CA ASN A 1055 23.57 -17.11 -24.51
C ASN A 1055 22.30 -17.16 -23.64
N ASP A 1056 22.32 -18.05 -22.64
CA ASP A 1056 21.30 -18.11 -21.60
C ASP A 1056 21.11 -16.72 -20.95
N PRO A 1057 19.87 -16.21 -20.79
CA PRO A 1057 19.60 -14.91 -20.16
C PRO A 1057 20.34 -14.69 -18.84
N SER A 1058 20.58 -15.75 -18.06
CA SER A 1058 21.33 -15.69 -16.80
C SER A 1058 22.80 -15.30 -16.96
N VAL A 1059 23.44 -15.68 -18.07
CA VAL A 1059 24.85 -15.36 -18.39
C VAL A 1059 25.00 -13.92 -18.86
N LEU A 1060 24.00 -13.40 -19.60
CA LEU A 1060 23.92 -12.01 -20.02
C LEU A 1060 23.94 -11.09 -18.78
N PHE A 1061 23.08 -11.32 -17.79
CA PHE A 1061 23.05 -10.46 -16.60
C PHE A 1061 24.28 -10.60 -15.68
N GLN A 1062 24.92 -11.78 -15.60
CA GLN A 1062 26.16 -11.94 -14.82
C GLN A 1062 27.27 -11.00 -15.31
N GLN A 1063 27.38 -10.84 -16.64
CA GLN A 1063 28.33 -9.92 -17.25
C GLN A 1063 27.90 -8.45 -17.12
N MET A 1064 26.59 -8.16 -17.07
CA MET A 1064 26.05 -6.79 -16.86
C MET A 1064 26.52 -6.16 -15.53
N SER A 1065 26.48 -6.91 -14.42
CA SER A 1065 26.90 -6.41 -13.09
C SER A 1065 28.38 -5.96 -13.03
N SER A 1066 29.22 -6.53 -13.90
CA SER A 1066 30.65 -6.18 -14.01
C SER A 1066 30.91 -4.95 -14.88
N MET A 1067 29.98 -4.62 -15.79
CA MET A 1067 30.14 -3.59 -16.82
C MET A 1067 29.51 -2.23 -16.43
N LEU A 1068 28.57 -2.20 -15.49
CA LEU A 1068 27.65 -1.05 -15.26
C LEU A 1068 27.93 -0.19 -14.02
N LYS A 1069 29.17 -0.10 -13.53
CA LYS A 1069 29.46 0.62 -12.28
C LYS A 1069 29.82 2.08 -12.54
N GLY A 1070 28.83 2.97 -12.47
CA GLY A 1070 29.05 4.40 -12.16
C GLY A 1070 28.83 4.69 -10.67
N GLU A 1071 28.44 3.69 -9.89
CA GLU A 1071 28.07 3.79 -8.47
C GLU A 1071 28.69 2.62 -7.73
N ILE A 1072 29.08 2.87 -6.48
CA ILE A 1072 29.68 1.87 -5.59
C ILE A 1072 28.76 1.72 -4.38
N GLY A 1073 28.24 0.50 -4.19
CA GLY A 1073 27.48 0.13 -2.99
C GLY A 1073 28.39 -0.17 -1.78
N PRO A 1074 27.81 -0.44 -0.60
CA PRO A 1074 26.40 -0.72 -0.36
C PRO A 1074 25.50 0.51 -0.56
N TYR A 1075 24.27 0.25 -0.98
CA TYR A 1075 23.23 1.26 -1.09
C TYR A 1075 22.53 1.43 0.26
N SER A 1076 21.99 2.63 0.51
CA SER A 1076 21.22 2.95 1.71
C SER A 1076 19.86 3.53 1.33
N LEU A 1077 18.82 3.16 2.05
CA LEU A 1077 17.48 3.72 1.91
C LEU A 1077 17.30 4.93 2.82
N ILE A 1078 16.97 6.07 2.22
CA ILE A 1078 16.70 7.33 2.93
C ILE A 1078 15.23 7.71 2.73
N ASN A 1079 14.54 7.95 3.84
CA ASN A 1079 13.19 8.53 3.86
C ASN A 1079 13.25 10.01 3.50
N LEU A 1080 12.43 10.44 2.54
CA LEU A 1080 12.27 11.86 2.21
C LEU A 1080 10.96 12.47 2.74
N LEU A 1081 10.02 11.65 3.22
CA LEU A 1081 8.80 12.10 3.85
C LEU A 1081 8.68 11.54 5.28
N PRO A 1082 8.02 12.25 6.23
CA PRO A 1082 7.78 11.73 7.57
C PRO A 1082 6.88 10.48 7.55
N HIS A 1083 7.04 9.56 8.52
CA HIS A 1083 6.24 8.33 8.58
C HIS A 1083 4.78 8.63 9.00
N TYR A 1084 3.82 8.35 8.10
CA TYR A 1084 2.39 8.59 8.36
C TYR A 1084 1.48 7.35 8.30
N TYR A 1085 2.02 6.14 8.12
CA TYR A 1085 1.20 4.96 7.87
C TYR A 1085 1.64 3.73 8.67
N ASN A 1086 0.70 2.81 8.84
CA ASN A 1086 0.97 1.51 9.44
C ASN A 1086 1.71 0.64 8.41
N ILE A 1087 2.99 0.36 8.66
CA ILE A 1087 3.84 -0.43 7.76
C ILE A 1087 3.25 -1.84 7.52
N SER A 1088 2.34 -2.31 8.39
CA SER A 1088 1.67 -3.61 8.22
C SER A 1088 0.66 -3.66 7.07
N GLU A 1089 0.18 -2.52 6.56
CA GLU A 1089 -0.86 -2.46 5.51
C GLU A 1089 -0.31 -2.88 4.11
N PRO A 1090 -1.18 -3.31 3.18
CA PRO A 1090 -0.83 -3.53 1.77
C PRO A 1090 -0.49 -2.23 1.02
N ARG A 1091 0.65 -2.14 0.34
CA ARG A 1091 1.21 -0.90 -0.23
C ARG A 1091 1.61 -1.06 -1.69
N VAL A 1092 1.58 0.06 -2.41
CA VAL A 1092 2.07 0.14 -3.79
C VAL A 1092 3.36 0.93 -3.85
N LEU A 1093 4.33 0.42 -4.60
CA LEU A 1093 5.51 1.17 -5.00
C LEU A 1093 5.36 1.63 -6.46
N PHE A 1094 5.50 2.93 -6.71
CA PHE A 1094 5.81 3.45 -8.03
C PHE A 1094 7.30 3.81 -8.09
N ALA A 1095 8.04 3.18 -8.98
CA ALA A 1095 9.48 3.36 -9.15
C ALA A 1095 9.86 3.51 -10.62
N PHE A 1096 11.15 3.72 -10.88
CA PHE A 1096 11.67 3.97 -12.22
C PHE A 1096 12.84 3.01 -12.52
N ALA A 1097 12.91 2.49 -13.74
CA ALA A 1097 14.07 1.72 -14.18
C ALA A 1097 15.01 2.55 -15.02
N SER A 1098 16.31 2.28 -14.88
CA SER A 1098 17.35 2.82 -15.74
C SER A 1098 18.34 1.71 -16.11
N ALA A 1099 19.26 2.00 -17.03
CA ALA A 1099 20.37 1.09 -17.33
C ALA A 1099 21.20 0.72 -16.08
N LYS A 1100 21.23 1.60 -15.06
CA LYS A 1100 21.82 1.35 -13.74
C LYS A 1100 20.76 0.72 -12.81
N HIS A 1101 20.56 -0.58 -12.95
CA HIS A 1101 19.43 -1.30 -12.32
C HIS A 1101 19.58 -1.55 -10.81
N GLU A 1102 20.78 -1.49 -10.24
CA GLU A 1102 21.07 -1.84 -8.84
C GLU A 1102 20.21 -1.09 -7.80
N ARG A 1103 19.85 0.17 -8.06
CA ARG A 1103 19.00 0.95 -7.15
C ARG A 1103 17.58 0.37 -7.03
N LEU A 1104 16.98 0.00 -8.16
CA LEU A 1104 15.66 -0.61 -8.18
C LEU A 1104 15.69 -1.98 -7.49
N TYR A 1105 16.70 -2.80 -7.79
CA TYR A 1105 16.86 -4.10 -7.14
C TYR A 1105 17.05 -3.99 -5.63
N THR A 1106 17.89 -3.07 -5.15
CA THR A 1106 18.13 -2.85 -3.72
C THR A 1106 16.82 -2.51 -3.01
N LEU A 1107 16.07 -1.54 -3.53
CA LEU A 1107 14.78 -1.15 -2.96
C LEU A 1107 13.79 -2.32 -2.89
N LEU A 1108 13.78 -3.15 -3.93
CA LEU A 1108 12.94 -4.33 -4.06
C LEU A 1108 13.44 -5.55 -3.26
N ASP A 1109 14.67 -5.55 -2.74
CA ASP A 1109 15.19 -6.60 -1.86
C ASP A 1109 14.98 -6.28 -0.38
N GLU A 1110 15.08 -5.00 -0.04
CA GLU A 1110 14.97 -4.52 1.34
C GLU A 1110 13.52 -4.26 1.77
N ARG A 1111 12.60 -4.04 0.81
CA ARG A 1111 11.19 -3.74 1.10
C ARG A 1111 10.25 -4.60 0.27
N ASP A 1112 9.18 -5.07 0.93
CA ASP A 1112 8.09 -5.80 0.31
C ASP A 1112 6.92 -4.88 -0.03
N TYR A 1113 6.34 -5.09 -1.21
CA TYR A 1113 5.18 -4.36 -1.74
C TYR A 1113 4.16 -5.32 -2.34
N GLU A 1114 2.89 -4.94 -2.25
CA GLU A 1114 1.77 -5.71 -2.77
C GLU A 1114 1.51 -5.45 -4.25
N GLN A 1115 1.84 -4.25 -4.71
CA GLN A 1115 1.86 -3.92 -6.14
C GLN A 1115 3.10 -3.09 -6.43
N ILE A 1116 3.75 -3.35 -7.56
CA ILE A 1116 4.90 -2.58 -8.02
C ILE A 1116 4.60 -2.05 -9.42
N SER A 1117 4.64 -0.74 -9.59
CA SER A 1117 4.60 -0.09 -10.89
C SER A 1117 5.99 0.47 -11.21
N VAL A 1118 6.54 0.12 -12.36
CA VAL A 1118 7.84 0.64 -12.80
C VAL A 1118 7.70 1.33 -14.14
N LEU A 1119 8.12 2.58 -14.21
CA LEU A 1119 8.25 3.32 -15.45
C LEU A 1119 9.62 3.07 -16.08
N VAL A 1120 9.62 2.80 -17.38
CA VAL A 1120 10.82 2.55 -18.19
C VAL A 1120 10.75 3.35 -19.49
N THR A 1121 11.91 3.74 -20.00
CA THR A 1121 12.07 4.37 -21.31
C THR A 1121 11.44 3.55 -22.44
N SER A 1122 10.68 4.21 -23.31
CA SER A 1122 10.12 3.65 -24.56
C SER A 1122 11.08 3.74 -25.76
N GLY A 1123 12.26 4.32 -25.56
CA GLY A 1123 13.26 4.51 -26.62
C GLY A 1123 13.88 3.20 -27.13
N ASN A 1124 14.64 3.31 -28.22
CA ASN A 1124 15.27 2.17 -28.91
C ASN A 1124 16.81 2.22 -28.89
N THR A 1125 17.42 3.09 -28.08
CA THR A 1125 18.88 3.06 -27.92
C THR A 1125 19.31 1.78 -27.20
N PRO A 1126 20.55 1.30 -27.38
CA PRO A 1126 21.07 0.14 -26.64
C PRO A 1126 20.86 0.25 -25.12
N ARG A 1127 21.02 1.44 -24.54
CA ARG A 1127 20.73 1.70 -23.12
C ARG A 1127 19.26 1.59 -22.77
N ASP A 1128 18.36 2.03 -23.65
CA ASP A 1128 16.92 1.88 -23.45
C ASP A 1128 16.50 0.40 -23.46
N LEU A 1129 17.04 -0.39 -24.40
CA LEU A 1129 16.85 -1.85 -24.40
C LEU A 1129 17.34 -2.45 -23.10
N LEU A 1130 18.53 -2.06 -22.63
CA LEU A 1130 19.10 -2.57 -21.38
C LEU A 1130 18.24 -2.23 -20.16
N ALA A 1131 17.70 -1.01 -20.09
CA ALA A 1131 16.81 -0.59 -19.01
C ALA A 1131 15.51 -1.41 -19.00
N ARG A 1132 14.89 -1.63 -20.16
CA ARG A 1132 13.69 -2.48 -20.32
C ARG A 1132 13.96 -3.91 -19.90
N THR A 1133 15.00 -4.53 -20.44
CA THR A 1133 15.37 -5.90 -20.09
C THR A 1133 15.67 -6.05 -18.60
N SER A 1134 16.34 -5.07 -17.99
CA SER A 1134 16.61 -5.08 -16.55
C SER A 1134 15.33 -4.95 -15.73
N ALA A 1135 14.41 -4.06 -16.11
CA ALA A 1135 13.14 -3.85 -15.41
C ALA A 1135 12.25 -5.10 -15.47
N GLU A 1136 11.99 -5.63 -16.67
CA GLU A 1136 11.20 -6.84 -16.89
C GLU A 1136 11.76 -8.00 -16.07
N PHE A 1137 13.08 -8.18 -16.09
CA PHE A 1137 13.72 -9.23 -15.33
C PHE A 1137 13.60 -9.00 -13.81
N SER A 1138 13.87 -7.77 -13.33
CA SER A 1138 13.74 -7.40 -11.91
C SER A 1138 12.37 -7.74 -11.33
N LEU A 1139 11.35 -7.57 -12.18
CA LEU A 1139 9.96 -7.70 -11.79
C LEU A 1139 9.43 -9.13 -11.90
N ARG A 1140 10.12 -10.04 -12.60
CA ARG A 1140 9.71 -11.47 -12.71
C ARG A 1140 9.56 -12.17 -11.36
N LYS A 1141 10.31 -11.75 -10.33
CA LYS A 1141 10.21 -12.34 -8.99
C LYS A 1141 8.97 -11.86 -8.23
N PHE A 1142 8.31 -10.81 -8.69
CA PHE A 1142 7.12 -10.22 -8.09
C PHE A 1142 5.88 -10.62 -8.87
N HIS A 1143 4.88 -11.07 -8.12
CA HIS A 1143 3.63 -11.61 -8.64
C HIS A 1143 2.71 -10.51 -9.21
N SER A 1144 2.74 -9.31 -8.62
CA SER A 1144 1.87 -8.19 -9.00
C SER A 1144 2.72 -6.96 -9.36
N ALA A 1145 3.26 -6.95 -10.59
CA ALA A 1145 4.09 -5.87 -11.11
C ALA A 1145 3.61 -5.40 -12.50
N THR A 1146 3.67 -4.09 -12.73
CA THR A 1146 3.29 -3.45 -13.99
C THR A 1146 4.47 -2.62 -14.52
N VAL A 1147 4.73 -2.72 -15.82
CA VAL A 1147 5.77 -1.95 -16.52
C VAL A 1147 5.10 -0.96 -17.46
N HIS A 1148 5.44 0.32 -17.32
CA HIS A 1148 4.96 1.38 -18.20
C HIS A 1148 6.10 1.85 -19.11
N TYR A 1149 5.83 1.99 -20.41
CA TYR A 1149 6.81 2.42 -21.40
C TYR A 1149 6.52 3.86 -21.84
N LEU A 1150 7.38 4.81 -21.45
CA LEU A 1150 7.21 6.24 -21.71
C LEU A 1150 8.55 6.92 -22.01
N ASP A 1151 8.54 8.08 -22.65
CA ASP A 1151 9.75 8.90 -22.78
C ASP A 1151 10.11 9.50 -21.41
N GLN A 1152 11.30 9.17 -20.90
CA GLN A 1152 11.75 9.62 -19.58
C GLN A 1152 12.14 11.11 -19.51
N GLN A 1153 12.18 11.81 -20.65
CA GLN A 1153 12.39 13.26 -20.71
C GLN A 1153 11.07 14.05 -20.71
N ASP A 1154 9.94 13.39 -20.96
CA ASP A 1154 8.62 14.04 -20.93
C ASP A 1154 8.06 14.05 -19.50
N LEU A 1155 8.38 15.14 -18.78
CA LEU A 1155 7.91 15.36 -17.41
C LEU A 1155 6.37 15.30 -17.30
N LYS A 1156 5.64 15.75 -18.33
CA LYS A 1156 4.17 15.74 -18.31
C LYS A 1156 3.65 14.31 -18.40
N ALA A 1157 4.15 13.54 -19.36
CA ALA A 1157 3.74 12.13 -19.53
C ALA A 1157 4.05 11.28 -18.28
N ILE A 1158 5.19 11.53 -17.62
CA ILE A 1158 5.54 10.86 -16.37
C ILE A 1158 4.52 11.18 -15.27
N LEU A 1159 4.18 12.46 -15.08
CA LEU A 1159 3.20 12.88 -14.08
C LEU A 1159 1.80 12.29 -14.36
N GLU A 1160 1.37 12.28 -15.63
CA GLU A 1160 0.10 11.68 -16.03
C GLU A 1160 0.04 10.19 -15.68
N GLN A 1161 1.13 9.44 -15.89
CA GLN A 1161 1.16 8.02 -15.57
C GLN A 1161 1.17 7.75 -14.06
N ILE A 1162 1.96 8.50 -13.28
CA ILE A 1162 1.96 8.38 -11.81
C ILE A 1162 0.54 8.66 -11.27
N SER A 1163 -0.15 9.67 -11.80
CA SER A 1163 -1.54 10.00 -11.43
C SER A 1163 -2.53 8.89 -11.76
N LYS A 1164 -2.44 8.26 -12.93
CA LYS A 1164 -3.32 7.13 -13.30
C LYS A 1164 -3.16 5.96 -12.33
N ASP A 1165 -1.92 5.60 -12.00
CA ASP A 1165 -1.61 4.54 -11.06
C ASP A 1165 -2.04 4.90 -9.63
N TYR A 1166 -1.86 6.16 -9.22
CA TYR A 1166 -2.36 6.63 -7.94
C TYR A 1166 -3.88 6.52 -7.85
N TYR A 1167 -4.63 6.95 -8.87
CA TYR A 1167 -6.08 6.78 -8.88
C TYR A 1167 -6.46 5.29 -8.77
N ARG A 1168 -5.85 4.44 -9.61
CA ARG A 1168 -6.12 3.00 -9.61
C ARG A 1168 -5.80 2.36 -8.26
N TYR A 1169 -4.68 2.66 -7.63
CA TYR A 1169 -4.22 1.95 -6.45
C TYR A 1169 -4.57 2.63 -5.12
N PHE A 1170 -4.38 3.94 -5.01
CA PHE A 1170 -4.66 4.69 -3.79
C PHE A 1170 -6.15 5.00 -3.61
N VAL A 1171 -6.82 5.49 -4.68
CA VAL A 1171 -8.22 5.92 -4.60
C VAL A 1171 -9.17 4.72 -4.69
N VAL A 1172 -8.98 3.85 -5.70
CA VAL A 1172 -9.90 2.72 -5.94
C VAL A 1172 -9.57 1.49 -5.08
N ASN A 1173 -8.28 1.13 -4.94
CA ASN A 1173 -7.88 -0.10 -4.24
C ASN A 1173 -7.40 0.13 -2.78
N ASN A 1174 -7.45 1.36 -2.27
CA ASN A 1174 -7.13 1.70 -0.87
C ASN A 1174 -5.71 1.33 -0.40
N PHE A 1175 -4.74 1.28 -1.31
CA PHE A 1175 -3.35 1.02 -0.94
C PHE A 1175 -2.61 2.34 -0.64
N PRO A 1176 -1.87 2.45 0.47
CA PRO A 1176 -0.87 3.50 0.65
C PRO A 1176 0.10 3.49 -0.54
N PHE A 1177 0.47 4.67 -1.01
CA PHE A 1177 1.21 4.85 -2.26
C PHE A 1177 2.60 5.40 -1.96
N GLU A 1178 3.62 4.64 -2.34
CA GLU A 1178 5.03 4.99 -2.12
C GLU A 1178 5.75 5.26 -3.44
N LEU A 1179 6.75 6.13 -3.39
CA LEU A 1179 7.59 6.49 -4.54
C LEU A 1179 9.02 6.01 -4.33
N GLY A 1180 9.66 5.47 -5.37
CA GLY A 1180 11.07 5.09 -5.36
C GLY A 1180 11.90 5.95 -6.32
N LEU A 1181 12.88 6.69 -5.81
CA LEU A 1181 13.78 7.54 -6.62
C LEU A 1181 14.91 6.74 -7.28
N THR A 1182 14.56 5.72 -8.07
CA THR A 1182 15.50 4.73 -8.62
C THR A 1182 16.02 5.06 -10.02
N GLY A 1183 15.37 5.96 -10.76
CA GLY A 1183 15.72 6.27 -12.16
C GLY A 1183 16.58 7.53 -12.37
N ASN A 1184 16.17 8.46 -13.22
CA ASN A 1184 16.90 9.68 -13.56
C ASN A 1184 16.46 10.90 -12.69
N LYS A 1185 16.96 12.09 -13.05
CA LYS A 1185 16.74 13.35 -12.30
C LYS A 1185 15.41 14.03 -12.66
N ILE A 1186 14.94 13.93 -13.91
CA ILE A 1186 13.62 14.42 -14.32
C ILE A 1186 12.50 13.61 -13.65
N GLU A 1187 12.67 12.30 -13.52
CA GLU A 1187 11.74 11.45 -12.76
C GLU A 1187 11.71 11.81 -11.27
N THR A 1188 12.83 12.28 -10.72
CA THR A 1188 12.89 12.80 -9.34
C THR A 1188 12.09 14.09 -9.19
N VAL A 1189 12.18 14.99 -10.17
CA VAL A 1189 11.33 16.19 -10.25
C VAL A 1189 9.85 15.80 -10.31
N ALA A 1190 9.50 14.82 -11.15
CA ALA A 1190 8.12 14.34 -11.27
C ALA A 1190 7.59 13.82 -9.93
N ALA A 1191 8.36 12.97 -9.25
CA ALA A 1191 8.01 12.45 -7.93
C ALA A 1191 7.84 13.56 -6.89
N ALA A 1192 8.69 14.59 -6.91
CA ALA A 1192 8.60 15.73 -6.01
C ALA A 1192 7.34 16.57 -6.25
N ILE A 1193 7.06 16.94 -7.51
CA ILE A 1193 5.83 17.63 -7.91
C ILE A 1193 4.61 16.80 -7.51
N PHE A 1194 4.61 15.50 -7.83
CA PHE A 1194 3.50 14.62 -7.48
C PHE A 1194 3.25 14.58 -5.96
N SER A 1195 4.30 14.44 -5.16
CA SER A 1195 4.21 14.41 -3.68
C SER A 1195 3.80 15.75 -3.04
N SER A 1196 3.83 16.84 -3.80
CA SER A 1196 3.30 18.15 -3.39
C SER A 1196 1.82 18.34 -3.71
N LEU A 1197 1.28 17.52 -4.63
CA LEU A 1197 -0.11 17.58 -5.07
C LEU A 1197 -0.98 16.50 -4.42
N PHE A 1198 -0.38 15.33 -4.16
CA PHE A 1198 -1.05 14.13 -3.71
C PHE A 1198 -0.46 13.63 -2.40
N LYS A 1199 -1.28 12.95 -1.60
CA LYS A 1199 -0.83 12.32 -0.36
C LYS A 1199 -0.02 11.07 -0.69
N VAL A 1200 1.29 11.18 -0.54
CA VAL A 1200 2.24 10.06 -0.69
C VAL A 1200 2.63 9.56 0.69
N SER A 1201 2.61 8.24 0.86
CA SER A 1201 2.90 7.56 2.13
C SER A 1201 4.38 7.63 2.50
N GLN A 1202 5.24 7.42 1.50
CA GLN A 1202 6.70 7.57 1.62
C GLN A 1202 7.34 7.81 0.25
N CYS A 1203 8.49 8.49 0.24
CA CYS A 1203 9.39 8.56 -0.90
C CYS A 1203 10.79 8.09 -0.51
N TRP A 1204 11.30 7.09 -1.23
CA TRP A 1204 12.58 6.43 -0.97
C TRP A 1204 13.68 6.95 -1.87
N TYR A 1205 14.73 7.51 -1.26
CA TYR A 1205 15.98 7.73 -1.96
C TYR A 1205 16.96 6.58 -1.72
N VAL A 1206 17.30 5.87 -2.79
CA VAL A 1206 18.35 4.83 -2.79
C VAL A 1206 19.70 5.50 -3.05
N LYS A 1207 20.44 5.79 -1.96
CA LYS A 1207 21.72 6.52 -1.99
C LYS A 1207 22.91 5.52 -2.07
N PRO A 1208 23.79 5.62 -3.07
CA PRO A 1208 25.03 4.84 -3.10
C PRO A 1208 26.02 5.31 -2.01
N GLU A 1209 26.96 4.45 -1.62
CA GLU A 1209 28.03 4.83 -0.70
C GLU A 1209 28.95 5.86 -1.35
N ARG A 1210 29.38 5.60 -2.60
CA ARG A 1210 30.28 6.48 -3.38
C ARG A 1210 29.95 6.49 -4.86
N TRP A 1211 30.40 7.54 -5.55
CA TRP A 1211 30.25 7.76 -6.98
C TRP A 1211 31.56 7.36 -7.68
N ASP A 1212 31.48 6.57 -8.76
CA ASP A 1212 32.65 6.23 -9.57
C ASP A 1212 32.87 7.31 -10.64
N ILE A 1213 33.63 8.35 -10.28
CA ILE A 1213 33.87 9.55 -11.12
C ILE A 1213 34.44 9.17 -12.50
N GLY A 1214 35.21 8.08 -12.61
CA GLY A 1214 35.81 7.64 -13.88
C GLY A 1214 34.81 7.04 -14.88
N ARG A 1215 33.59 6.73 -14.43
CA ARG A 1215 32.53 6.07 -15.20
C ARG A 1215 31.21 6.87 -15.15
N PHE A 1216 31.35 8.19 -15.26
CA PHE A 1216 30.24 9.14 -15.35
C PHE A 1216 30.20 9.83 -16.73
N SER A 1217 29.11 10.55 -16.98
CA SER A 1217 28.86 11.22 -18.26
C SER A 1217 29.89 12.32 -18.53
N GLN A 1218 30.24 12.53 -19.81
CA GLN A 1218 31.29 13.46 -20.25
C GLN A 1218 30.75 14.50 -21.23
N GLY A 1219 31.34 15.70 -21.20
CA GLY A 1219 30.92 16.83 -22.06
C GLY A 1219 29.57 17.42 -21.65
N ALA A 1220 29.09 18.39 -22.43
CA ALA A 1220 27.88 19.15 -22.12
C ALA A 1220 27.25 19.75 -23.39
N LYS A 1221 25.93 19.62 -23.51
CA LYS A 1221 25.08 20.20 -24.56
C LYS A 1221 23.69 20.53 -24.03
N ASP A 1222 22.93 21.25 -24.84
CA ASP A 1222 21.48 21.46 -24.67
C ASP A 1222 21.06 21.89 -23.25
N PHE A 1223 21.43 23.12 -22.84
CA PHE A 1223 20.89 23.73 -21.63
C PHE A 1223 19.44 24.17 -21.86
N ARG A 1224 18.52 23.69 -21.01
CA ARG A 1224 17.09 23.94 -21.12
C ARG A 1224 16.52 24.40 -19.79
N ILE A 1225 15.60 25.37 -19.85
CA ILE A 1225 14.82 25.83 -18.70
C ILE A 1225 13.35 25.46 -18.90
N MET A 1226 12.77 24.79 -17.91
CA MET A 1226 11.34 24.48 -17.82
C MET A 1226 10.70 25.34 -16.74
N GLN A 1227 9.58 25.96 -17.06
CA GLN A 1227 8.71 26.62 -16.09
C GLN A 1227 7.61 25.67 -15.65
N ILE A 1228 7.39 25.58 -14.34
CA ILE A 1228 6.29 24.83 -13.75
C ILE A 1228 5.39 25.81 -13.01
N LYS A 1229 4.09 25.78 -13.30
CA LYS A 1229 3.09 26.68 -12.73
C LYS A 1229 1.86 25.90 -12.28
N SER A 1230 1.36 26.20 -11.08
CA SER A 1230 0.11 25.63 -10.59
C SER A 1230 -1.08 26.13 -11.41
N THR A 1231 -1.99 25.22 -11.75
CA THR A 1231 -3.24 25.49 -12.48
C THR A 1231 -4.29 26.24 -11.64
N PHE A 1232 -4.19 26.19 -10.30
CA PHE A 1232 -5.17 26.77 -9.37
C PHE A 1232 -4.82 28.17 -8.84
N ALA A 1233 -3.93 28.92 -9.48
CA ALA A 1233 -3.41 30.19 -8.97
C ALA A 1233 -4.42 31.36 -8.91
N ASN A 1234 -5.69 31.16 -9.28
CA ASN A 1234 -6.72 32.22 -9.39
C ASN A 1234 -8.07 31.83 -8.74
N SER A 1235 -8.10 31.26 -7.53
CA SER A 1235 -9.36 31.13 -6.75
C SER A 1235 -9.25 31.68 -5.35
#